data_AF-A0A1Z9BIX4-F1
#
_entry.id   AF-A0A1Z9BIX4-F1
#
_cell.length_a   1.000
_cell.length_b   1.000
_cell.length_c   1.000
_cell.angle_alpha   90.00
_cell.angle_beta   90.00
_cell.angle_gamma   90.00
#
_symmetry.space_group_name_H-M   'P 1'
#
loop_
_entity.id
_entity.type
_entity.pdbx_description
1 polymer ?
#
loop_
_entity_poly.entity_id
_entity_poly.type
_entity_poly.pdbx_seq_one_letter_code
_entity_poly.pdbx_strand_id
1 'polypeptide(L)'
;MAADESALYREYREQIDTQVLGPALKNAVLTFFLLQTLVFIPADWVLYREHFDSFLAARLALNVALGVIWLGTATRWPVASSVAVCALGTALFLFMVDQTGGVVSGYYVGLILLVVGMGFLTPQTVKQSAFIAGSIFSSYAALPLYNADPINGTIFAENLFFLGAACAEAWWASLHMERMRFADFCQKRELERARDDLADLDQAKSRFSSNVHHELRTPLTLILAPLDALRSGDLGALPETVQKTLSTMHSNGRRLHKMINNLLDLSRIESHEFVVVRRLLDVRALIDDLVAGAQPMADRKRIDLRVQGLDDLPQIHADPEALEKIFVNLLGNALKFTEEAGRIDVEARGLDGGLEVRISDDGIGIPQNKLDTIFDRFAQVDASATRRFEGTGIGLSLVREMVERHQGWIRAESDGPDQGTTLMMWLPVGQPDAAADEEVMLTEEGERQTVRNAMESVRADLQMSDSEGPGLDFHQDMKRAADRWSDENGEAAAESSEPKWVNAPEILIAEDNPDMRSLLATLIGQEFRVRTARNGREALEKLEERLPDLLLSDVMMPEMSGLELCREVKQNPATRALPVVLVTSKAERDMKIEGLELGADDYVTKPFHPRELMARVRSLVRVVSLQKQLSLRNASLESALDELKQAEVQLVQSERLAAVGELAAGIAHEVNNPVNFALNSARTLEVAVQDIRAAVEESGSGACSSSQPAAASVEEIASDVVELAEIIREGLSRTASLVGDLRDFSSPGRWGAQVPGVQVEKGLRSTLQLVRHDLEKRGADVHISIEEGLPSIVGDLSGLNQVFLNLLKNAGEALGPAGGRIDLSLERRGGDLIVEVSDEGVGIQSDHLKRLFEPFFTTKETGEGTGLGLSISRRIVAAHGGRIEVASASGEGTCFSVQLPISREEGGKPIEGR
;
A
#
# COMPACT_ATOMS: atom_id res chain seq x y z
N MET A 1 -11.04 15.68 12.55
CA MET A 1 -12.16 14.73 12.43
C MET A 1 -13.51 15.41 12.14
N ALA A 2 -14.06 16.27 13.02
CA ALA A 2 -15.40 16.86 12.81
C ALA A 2 -15.59 17.68 11.51
N ALA A 3 -14.54 18.34 11.01
CA ALA A 3 -14.61 19.11 9.75
C ALA A 3 -14.73 18.19 8.51
N ASP A 4 -14.11 17.02 8.55
CA ASP A 4 -14.06 16.06 7.43
C ASP A 4 -15.38 15.28 7.32
N GLU A 5 -15.94 14.88 8.47
CA GLU A 5 -17.25 14.23 8.56
C GLU A 5 -18.39 15.14 8.04
N SER A 6 -18.28 16.45 8.25
CA SER A 6 -19.24 17.44 7.74
C SER A 6 -19.18 17.61 6.21
N ALA A 7 -18.02 17.35 5.59
CA ALA A 7 -17.84 17.41 4.15
C ALA A 7 -18.39 16.13 3.49
N LEU A 8 -18.04 14.96 4.04
CA LEU A 8 -18.57 13.66 3.64
C LEU A 8 -20.10 13.60 3.73
N TYR A 9 -20.69 14.16 4.79
CA TYR A 9 -22.14 14.21 4.93
C TYR A 9 -22.82 15.08 3.86
N ARG A 10 -22.20 16.20 3.46
CA ARG A 10 -22.73 17.06 2.39
C ARG A 10 -22.74 16.34 1.05
N GLU A 11 -21.66 15.64 0.74
CA GLU A 11 -21.52 14.86 -0.49
C GLU A 11 -22.51 13.68 -0.54
N TYR A 12 -22.63 12.94 0.57
CA TYR A 12 -23.68 11.92 0.73
C TYR A 12 -25.08 12.51 0.44
N ARG A 13 -25.38 13.69 0.99
CA ARG A 13 -26.70 14.32 0.81
C ARG A 13 -26.95 14.74 -0.64
N GLU A 14 -25.95 15.32 -1.29
CA GLU A 14 -26.03 15.69 -2.70
C GLU A 14 -26.29 14.47 -3.59
N GLN A 15 -25.62 13.35 -3.33
CA GLN A 15 -25.84 12.10 -4.05
C GLN A 15 -27.24 11.52 -3.82
N ILE A 16 -27.73 11.51 -2.58
CA ILE A 16 -29.08 11.03 -2.26
C ILE A 16 -30.14 11.89 -2.97
N ASP A 17 -30.02 13.21 -2.89
CA ASP A 17 -31.02 14.13 -3.45
C ASP A 17 -31.05 14.10 -4.99
N THR A 18 -29.91 13.86 -5.64
CA THR A 18 -29.80 13.83 -7.10
C THR A 18 -30.07 12.46 -7.71
N GLN A 19 -29.58 11.37 -7.10
CA GLN A 19 -29.56 10.05 -7.73
C GLN A 19 -30.59 9.08 -7.13
N VAL A 20 -30.93 9.19 -5.84
CA VAL A 20 -31.69 8.15 -5.12
C VAL A 20 -33.12 8.58 -4.79
N LEU A 21 -33.32 9.83 -4.36
CA LEU A 21 -34.60 10.33 -3.87
C LEU A 21 -35.67 10.38 -4.98
N GLY A 22 -35.30 10.78 -6.19
CA GLY A 22 -36.22 10.86 -7.34
C GLY A 22 -36.81 9.48 -7.73
N PRO A 23 -35.97 8.46 -8.01
CA PRO A 23 -36.44 7.11 -8.28
C PRO A 23 -37.25 6.49 -7.12
N ALA A 24 -36.79 6.67 -5.88
CA ALA A 24 -37.50 6.18 -4.70
C ALA A 24 -38.89 6.82 -4.56
N LEU A 25 -39.00 8.13 -4.80
CA LEU A 25 -40.28 8.85 -4.78
C LEU A 25 -41.22 8.37 -5.88
N LYS A 26 -40.72 8.11 -7.09
CA LYS A 26 -41.54 7.52 -8.18
C LYS A 26 -42.13 6.18 -7.78
N ASN A 27 -41.33 5.32 -7.14
CA ASN A 27 -41.79 4.02 -6.64
C ASN A 27 -42.80 4.17 -5.51
N ALA A 28 -42.59 5.12 -4.59
CA ALA A 28 -43.53 5.41 -3.51
C ALA A 28 -44.89 5.92 -4.05
N VAL A 29 -44.87 6.86 -5.00
CA VAL A 29 -46.09 7.39 -5.65
C VAL A 29 -46.83 6.29 -6.40
N LEU A 30 -46.11 5.43 -7.13
CA LEU A 30 -46.72 4.30 -7.84
C LEU A 30 -47.37 3.30 -6.86
N THR A 31 -46.68 3.00 -5.76
CA THR A 31 -47.20 2.10 -4.71
C THR A 31 -48.48 2.68 -4.09
N PHE A 32 -48.45 3.98 -3.77
CA PHE A 32 -49.61 4.67 -3.24
C PHE A 32 -50.78 4.69 -4.22
N PHE A 33 -50.52 4.97 -5.51
CA PHE A 33 -51.52 4.91 -6.58
C PHE A 33 -52.17 3.52 -6.71
N LEU A 34 -51.37 2.46 -6.66
CA LEU A 34 -51.87 1.08 -6.75
C LEU A 34 -52.73 0.73 -5.53
N LEU A 35 -52.28 1.09 -4.33
CA LEU A 35 -53.01 0.85 -3.09
C LEU A 35 -54.38 1.57 -3.09
N GLN A 36 -54.39 2.84 -3.52
CA GLN A 36 -55.61 3.64 -3.70
C GLN A 36 -56.60 2.95 -4.64
N THR A 37 -56.10 2.45 -5.77
CA THR A 37 -56.94 1.94 -6.85
C THR A 37 -57.43 0.51 -6.61
N LEU A 38 -56.55 -0.38 -6.15
CA LEU A 38 -56.84 -1.82 -6.06
C LEU A 38 -57.41 -2.23 -4.71
N VAL A 39 -57.07 -1.51 -3.64
CA VAL A 39 -57.47 -1.87 -2.27
C VAL A 39 -58.58 -0.96 -1.79
N PHE A 40 -58.36 0.36 -1.87
CA PHE A 40 -59.27 1.30 -1.23
C PHE A 40 -60.56 1.56 -2.02
N ILE A 41 -60.53 1.67 -3.35
CA ILE A 41 -61.78 1.84 -4.14
C ILE A 41 -62.77 0.69 -3.89
N PRO A 42 -62.36 -0.61 -3.92
CA PRO A 42 -63.27 -1.70 -3.56
C PRO A 42 -63.74 -1.66 -2.11
N ALA A 43 -62.85 -1.28 -1.18
CA ALA A 43 -63.22 -1.16 0.23
C ALA A 43 -64.27 -0.07 0.47
N ASP A 44 -64.14 1.08 -0.19
CA ASP A 44 -65.11 2.17 -0.12
C ASP A 44 -66.49 1.73 -0.60
N TRP A 45 -66.55 0.93 -1.67
CA TRP A 45 -67.81 0.39 -2.21
C TRP A 45 -68.53 -0.52 -1.22
N VAL A 46 -67.78 -1.31 -0.47
CA VAL A 46 -68.32 -2.26 0.52
C VAL A 46 -68.71 -1.55 1.82
N LEU A 47 -67.86 -0.66 2.32
CA LEU A 47 -67.98 -0.08 3.66
C LEU A 47 -68.82 1.20 3.69
N TYR A 48 -68.82 2.01 2.62
CA TYR A 48 -69.43 3.34 2.58
C TYR A 48 -70.20 3.60 1.29
N ARG A 49 -71.13 2.70 0.97
CA ARG A 49 -71.89 2.71 -0.29
C ARG A 49 -72.66 4.01 -0.55
N GLU A 50 -73.11 4.70 0.49
CA GLU A 50 -73.87 5.97 0.39
C GLU A 50 -73.00 7.15 -0.06
N HIS A 51 -71.69 7.11 0.23
CA HIS A 51 -70.72 8.15 -0.14
C HIS A 51 -69.78 7.72 -1.27
N PHE A 52 -70.06 6.59 -1.91
CA PHE A 52 -69.13 5.98 -2.86
C PHE A 52 -68.81 6.89 -4.04
N ASP A 53 -69.80 7.59 -4.61
CA ASP A 53 -69.59 8.45 -5.78
C ASP A 53 -68.69 9.65 -5.46
N SER A 54 -68.80 10.24 -4.26
CA SER A 54 -67.93 11.35 -3.84
C SER A 54 -66.51 10.87 -3.53
N PHE A 55 -66.35 9.67 -2.93
CA PHE A 55 -65.04 9.09 -2.67
C PHE A 55 -64.32 8.65 -3.94
N LEU A 56 -65.05 8.04 -4.89
CA LEU A 56 -64.51 7.68 -6.18
C LEU A 56 -64.01 8.91 -6.94
N ALA A 57 -64.79 10.00 -6.96
CA ALA A 57 -64.37 11.25 -7.58
C ALA A 57 -63.12 11.85 -6.91
N ALA A 58 -63.06 11.87 -5.58
CA ALA A 58 -61.92 12.39 -4.83
C ALA A 58 -60.64 11.55 -5.06
N ARG A 59 -60.73 10.21 -5.09
CA ARG A 59 -59.60 9.33 -5.37
C ARG A 59 -59.11 9.45 -6.81
N LEU A 60 -60.03 9.56 -7.78
CA LEU A 60 -59.65 9.78 -9.19
C LEU A 60 -58.93 11.12 -9.36
N ALA A 61 -59.40 12.19 -8.72
CA ALA A 61 -58.73 13.48 -8.73
C ALA A 61 -57.32 13.41 -8.12
N LEU A 62 -57.17 12.71 -6.99
CA LEU A 62 -55.85 12.48 -6.37
C LEU A 62 -54.93 11.68 -7.31
N ASN A 63 -55.42 10.61 -7.92
CA ASN A 63 -54.66 9.76 -8.83
C ASN A 63 -54.17 10.55 -10.06
N VAL A 64 -54.97 11.47 -10.60
CA VAL A 64 -54.54 12.37 -11.67
C VAL A 64 -53.41 13.29 -11.18
N ALA A 65 -53.54 13.90 -10.00
CA ALA A 65 -52.51 14.74 -9.42
C ALA A 65 -51.20 13.98 -9.16
N LEU A 66 -51.28 12.76 -8.61
CA LEU A 66 -50.14 11.87 -8.42
C LEU A 66 -49.48 11.49 -9.75
N GLY A 67 -50.27 11.25 -10.80
CA GLY A 67 -49.76 11.00 -12.15
C GLY A 67 -48.94 12.16 -12.71
N VAL A 68 -49.41 13.41 -12.51
CA VAL A 68 -48.65 14.62 -12.91
C VAL A 68 -47.32 14.70 -12.14
N ILE A 69 -47.34 14.45 -10.83
CA ILE A 69 -46.13 14.43 -10.00
C ILE A 69 -45.16 13.34 -10.47
N TRP A 70 -45.67 12.14 -10.75
CA TRP A 70 -44.88 10.99 -11.19
C TRP A 70 -44.22 11.22 -12.56
N LEU A 71 -44.93 11.77 -13.54
CA LEU A 71 -44.37 12.03 -14.88
C LEU A 71 -43.39 13.20 -14.91
N GLY A 72 -43.64 14.27 -14.15
CA GLY A 72 -42.93 15.54 -14.32
C GLY A 72 -41.99 15.91 -13.17
N THR A 73 -42.53 16.04 -11.96
CA THR A 73 -41.85 16.76 -10.87
C THR A 73 -41.07 15.86 -9.93
N ALA A 74 -41.40 14.55 -9.85
CA ALA A 74 -40.79 13.61 -8.91
C ALA A 74 -39.27 13.46 -9.09
N THR A 75 -38.76 13.54 -10.31
CA THR A 75 -37.32 13.51 -10.61
C THR A 75 -36.68 14.89 -10.64
N ARG A 76 -37.44 15.94 -10.97
CA ARG A 76 -36.89 17.29 -11.14
C ARG A 76 -36.80 18.04 -9.81
N TRP A 77 -37.82 17.93 -8.97
CA TRP A 77 -37.92 18.54 -7.64
C TRP A 77 -38.43 17.50 -6.62
N PRO A 78 -37.59 16.52 -6.24
CA PRO A 78 -38.03 15.38 -5.44
C PRO A 78 -38.49 15.77 -4.03
N VAL A 79 -37.81 16.72 -3.38
CA VAL A 79 -38.19 17.20 -2.04
C VAL A 79 -39.58 17.86 -2.04
N ALA A 80 -39.80 18.82 -2.94
CA ALA A 80 -41.08 19.51 -3.05
C ALA A 80 -42.22 18.56 -3.45
N SER A 81 -41.93 17.60 -4.34
CA SER A 81 -42.89 16.59 -4.78
C SER A 81 -43.31 15.66 -3.64
N SER A 82 -42.38 15.27 -2.76
CA SER A 82 -42.70 14.45 -1.58
C SER A 82 -43.67 15.17 -0.64
N VAL A 83 -43.40 16.44 -0.32
CA VAL A 83 -44.30 17.25 0.52
C VAL A 83 -45.68 17.39 -0.13
N ALA A 84 -45.74 17.60 -1.45
CA ALA A 84 -46.99 17.71 -2.19
C ALA A 84 -47.81 16.40 -2.15
N VAL A 85 -47.18 15.24 -2.31
CA VAL A 85 -47.84 13.93 -2.21
C VAL A 85 -48.47 13.73 -0.82
N CYS A 86 -47.71 14.04 0.24
CA CYS A 86 -48.23 13.96 1.61
C CYS A 86 -49.38 14.93 1.86
N ALA A 87 -49.28 16.18 1.39
CA ALA A 87 -50.34 17.17 1.54
C ALA A 87 -51.64 16.77 0.81
N LEU A 88 -51.53 16.30 -0.43
CA LEU A 88 -52.66 15.82 -1.22
C LEU A 88 -53.32 14.58 -0.60
N GLY A 89 -52.52 13.61 -0.14
CA GLY A 89 -53.03 12.43 0.56
C GLY A 89 -53.74 12.81 1.88
N THR A 90 -53.18 13.74 2.64
CA THR A 90 -53.77 14.25 3.88
C THR A 90 -55.10 14.94 3.62
N ALA A 91 -55.18 15.79 2.59
CA ALA A 91 -56.42 16.45 2.20
C ALA A 91 -57.51 15.44 1.81
N LEU A 92 -57.16 14.38 1.05
CA LEU A 92 -58.10 13.31 0.72
C LEU A 92 -58.64 12.63 1.97
N PHE A 93 -57.77 12.18 2.88
CA PHE A 93 -58.21 11.46 4.07
C PHE A 93 -59.00 12.35 5.02
N LEU A 94 -58.65 13.63 5.17
CA LEU A 94 -59.45 14.57 5.98
C LEU A 94 -60.84 14.82 5.38
N PHE A 95 -60.94 14.94 4.05
CA PHE A 95 -62.23 15.03 3.36
C PHE A 95 -63.09 13.78 3.61
N MET A 96 -62.49 12.58 3.56
CA MET A 96 -63.21 11.34 3.84
C MET A 96 -63.64 11.24 5.32
N VAL A 97 -62.78 11.64 6.25
CA VAL A 97 -63.07 11.68 7.69
C VAL A 97 -64.25 12.60 7.96
N ASP A 98 -64.27 13.79 7.36
CA ASP A 98 -65.38 14.74 7.47
C ASP A 98 -66.72 14.14 7.01
N GLN A 99 -66.74 13.51 5.83
CA GLN A 99 -67.96 12.92 5.25
C GLN A 99 -68.47 11.66 5.97
N THR A 100 -67.65 11.02 6.81
CA THR A 100 -68.00 9.73 7.47
C THR A 100 -68.21 9.83 8.97
N GLY A 101 -68.57 11.03 9.46
CA GLY A 101 -68.86 11.27 10.88
C GLY A 101 -67.70 11.89 11.66
N GLY A 102 -66.81 12.61 10.98
CA GLY A 102 -65.71 13.35 11.57
C GLY A 102 -64.79 12.46 12.39
N VAL A 103 -64.55 12.84 13.65
CA VAL A 103 -63.59 12.18 14.54
C VAL A 103 -63.84 10.69 14.77
N VAL A 104 -65.07 10.21 14.59
CA VAL A 104 -65.42 8.78 14.78
C VAL A 104 -65.06 7.93 13.55
N SER A 105 -64.68 8.56 12.44
CA SER A 105 -64.33 7.88 11.20
C SER A 105 -63.08 7.01 11.32
N GLY A 106 -63.15 5.78 10.80
CA GLY A 106 -61.99 4.90 10.67
C GLY A 106 -60.97 5.34 9.61
N TYR A 107 -61.29 6.31 8.75
CA TYR A 107 -60.37 6.78 7.70
C TYR A 107 -59.17 7.56 8.22
N TYR A 108 -59.14 7.94 9.51
CA TYR A 108 -57.94 8.49 10.13
C TYR A 108 -56.75 7.52 10.07
N VAL A 109 -56.99 6.20 10.04
CA VAL A 109 -55.96 5.17 9.85
C VAL A 109 -55.22 5.35 8.51
N GLY A 110 -55.89 5.93 7.50
CA GLY A 110 -55.25 6.31 6.24
C GLY A 110 -54.13 7.34 6.41
N LEU A 111 -54.25 8.26 7.38
CA LEU A 111 -53.18 9.20 7.72
C LEU A 111 -51.98 8.50 8.34
N ILE A 112 -52.21 7.48 9.18
CA ILE A 112 -51.14 6.64 9.77
C ILE A 112 -50.38 5.91 8.65
N LEU A 113 -51.11 5.25 7.74
CA LEU A 113 -50.51 4.54 6.61
C LEU A 113 -49.72 5.47 5.69
N LEU A 114 -50.18 6.70 5.48
CA LEU A 114 -49.49 7.71 4.68
C LEU A 114 -48.16 8.14 5.33
N VAL A 115 -48.17 8.44 6.63
CA VAL A 115 -46.97 8.83 7.40
C VAL A 115 -45.92 7.72 7.38
N VAL A 116 -46.34 6.49 7.73
CA VAL A 116 -45.43 5.34 7.81
C VAL A 116 -44.91 4.94 6.43
N GLY A 117 -45.80 4.88 5.43
CA GLY A 117 -45.45 4.51 4.06
C GLY A 117 -44.45 5.48 3.42
N MET A 118 -44.68 6.79 3.56
CA MET A 118 -43.75 7.79 3.03
C MET A 118 -42.43 7.83 3.79
N GLY A 119 -42.45 7.65 5.12
CA GLY A 119 -41.25 7.58 5.95
C GLY A 119 -40.33 6.41 5.61
N PHE A 120 -40.91 5.26 5.21
CA PHE A 120 -40.13 4.07 4.86
C PHE A 120 -39.67 4.06 3.39
N LEU A 121 -40.58 4.39 2.46
CA LEU A 121 -40.33 4.23 1.02
C LEU A 121 -39.48 5.35 0.42
N THR A 122 -39.36 6.50 1.08
CA THR A 122 -38.60 7.63 0.55
C THR A 122 -37.45 8.03 1.48
N PRO A 123 -36.23 8.26 0.95
CA PRO A 123 -35.07 8.67 1.74
C PRO A 123 -35.13 10.15 2.16
N GLN A 124 -36.14 10.49 2.99
CA GLN A 124 -36.29 11.83 3.58
C GLN A 124 -35.23 12.10 4.65
N THR A 125 -34.85 13.37 4.79
CA THR A 125 -34.10 13.84 5.98
C THR A 125 -34.97 13.78 7.23
N VAL A 126 -34.32 13.71 8.39
CA VAL A 126 -34.98 13.89 9.70
C VAL A 126 -35.83 15.17 9.76
N LYS A 127 -35.37 16.27 9.16
CA LYS A 127 -36.10 17.55 9.14
C LYS A 127 -37.37 17.49 8.29
N GLN A 128 -37.29 16.90 7.09
CA GLN A 128 -38.44 16.72 6.20
C GLN A 128 -39.46 15.76 6.80
N SER A 129 -39.01 14.66 7.40
CA SER A 129 -39.89 13.71 8.08
C SER A 129 -40.61 14.36 9.26
N ALA A 130 -39.91 15.16 10.07
CA ALA A 130 -40.52 15.91 11.17
C ALA A 130 -41.56 16.92 10.68
N PHE A 131 -41.28 17.63 9.58
CA PHE A 131 -42.21 18.60 8.98
C PHE A 131 -43.48 17.92 8.45
N ILE A 132 -43.34 16.81 7.72
CA ILE A 132 -44.47 16.04 7.18
C ILE A 132 -45.31 15.44 8.31
N ALA A 133 -44.67 14.81 9.29
CA ALA A 133 -45.37 14.21 10.43
C ALA A 133 -46.11 15.28 11.26
N GLY A 134 -45.46 16.42 11.50
CA GLY A 134 -46.05 17.55 12.22
C GLY A 134 -47.21 18.19 11.47
N SER A 135 -47.12 18.31 10.13
CA SER A 135 -48.21 18.87 9.32
C SER A 135 -49.43 17.96 9.33
N ILE A 136 -49.25 16.65 9.14
CA ILE A 136 -50.33 15.65 9.18
C ILE A 136 -51.02 15.64 10.54
N PHE A 137 -50.23 15.60 11.62
CA PHE A 137 -50.76 15.64 12.99
C PHE A 137 -51.55 16.92 13.25
N SER A 138 -51.02 18.08 12.85
CA SER A 138 -51.67 19.37 13.04
C SER A 138 -52.95 19.50 12.23
N SER A 139 -52.97 18.99 10.99
CA SER A 139 -54.17 19.01 10.14
C SER A 139 -55.31 18.16 10.72
N TYR A 140 -55.00 16.99 11.32
CA TYR A 140 -56.02 16.19 12.01
C TYR A 140 -56.44 16.81 13.36
N ALA A 141 -55.49 17.35 14.13
CA ALA A 141 -55.77 18.01 15.41
C ALA A 141 -56.64 19.27 15.26
N ALA A 142 -56.58 19.93 14.10
CA ALA A 142 -57.38 21.12 13.80
C ALA A 142 -58.82 20.80 13.36
N LEU A 143 -59.15 19.55 13.05
CA LEU A 143 -60.49 19.14 12.57
C LEU A 143 -61.66 19.62 13.46
N PRO A 144 -61.57 19.57 14.80
CA PRO A 144 -62.53 20.17 15.74
C PRO A 144 -62.85 21.65 15.54
N LEU A 145 -61.92 22.43 15.00
CA LEU A 145 -62.09 23.87 14.84
C LEU A 145 -62.97 24.21 13.64
N TYR A 146 -63.17 23.26 12.73
CA TYR A 146 -63.91 23.43 11.49
C TYR A 146 -65.30 22.78 11.54
N ASN A 147 -65.50 21.72 12.33
CA ASN A 147 -66.80 21.06 12.49
C ASN A 147 -67.50 21.50 13.77
N ALA A 148 -68.77 21.91 13.62
CA ALA A 148 -69.61 22.42 14.71
C ALA A 148 -70.30 21.32 15.54
N ASP A 149 -70.04 20.04 15.24
CA ASP A 149 -70.68 18.90 15.91
C ASP A 149 -70.02 18.57 17.26
N PRO A 150 -70.79 18.05 18.24
CA PRO A 150 -70.26 17.64 19.53
C PRO A 150 -69.28 16.47 19.40
N ILE A 151 -68.02 16.71 19.80
CA ILE A 151 -66.93 15.75 19.66
C ILE A 151 -66.95 14.73 20.79
N ASN A 152 -66.80 13.45 20.46
CA ASN A 152 -66.45 12.46 21.47
C ASN A 152 -64.96 12.61 21.84
N GLY A 153 -64.70 13.32 22.95
CA GLY A 153 -63.34 13.62 23.40
C GLY A 153 -62.46 12.39 23.67
N THR A 154 -63.07 11.24 23.98
CA THR A 154 -62.33 9.98 24.20
C THR A 154 -61.76 9.41 22.90
N ILE A 155 -62.61 9.22 21.88
CA ILE A 155 -62.20 8.74 20.55
C ILE A 155 -61.23 9.74 19.89
N PHE A 156 -61.45 11.04 20.06
CA PHE A 156 -60.53 12.06 19.56
C PHE A 156 -59.12 11.90 20.15
N ALA A 157 -59.04 11.76 21.47
CA ALA A 157 -57.77 11.58 22.18
C ALA A 157 -57.09 10.27 21.81
N GLU A 158 -57.85 9.17 21.65
CA GLU A 158 -57.33 7.89 21.18
C GLU A 158 -56.73 7.99 19.77
N ASN A 159 -57.47 8.58 18.83
CA ASN A 159 -56.99 8.75 17.45
C ASN A 159 -55.76 9.66 17.39
N LEU A 160 -55.73 10.73 18.19
CA LEU A 160 -54.59 11.64 18.27
C LEU A 160 -53.37 10.97 18.91
N PHE A 161 -53.57 10.12 19.92
CA PHE A 161 -52.51 9.33 20.52
C PHE A 161 -51.87 8.36 19.51
N PHE A 162 -52.68 7.58 18.79
CA PHE A 162 -52.16 6.65 17.77
C PHE A 162 -51.51 7.36 16.59
N LEU A 163 -52.07 8.47 16.12
CA LEU A 163 -51.45 9.28 15.07
C LEU A 163 -50.13 9.90 15.55
N GLY A 164 -50.08 10.40 16.78
CA GLY A 164 -48.87 10.92 17.41
C GLY A 164 -47.78 9.85 17.54
N ALA A 165 -48.15 8.63 17.94
CA ALA A 165 -47.24 7.48 18.01
C ALA A 165 -46.68 7.13 16.62
N ALA A 166 -47.53 7.05 15.60
CA ALA A 166 -47.08 6.79 14.22
C ALA A 166 -46.15 7.88 13.67
N CYS A 167 -46.42 9.15 13.99
CA CYS A 167 -45.54 10.27 13.64
C CYS A 167 -44.18 10.17 14.35
N ALA A 168 -44.16 9.79 15.63
CA ALA A 168 -42.93 9.59 16.38
C ALA A 168 -42.12 8.40 15.85
N GLU A 169 -42.78 7.28 15.53
CA GLU A 169 -42.16 6.10 14.92
C GLU A 169 -41.56 6.41 13.55
N ALA A 170 -42.29 7.11 12.68
CA ALA A 170 -41.79 7.50 11.36
C ALA A 170 -40.57 8.44 11.45
N TRP A 171 -40.61 9.40 12.38
CA TRP A 171 -39.47 10.28 12.64
C TRP A 171 -38.25 9.52 13.15
N TRP A 172 -38.44 8.61 14.10
CA TRP A 172 -37.37 7.78 14.65
C TRP A 172 -36.78 6.82 13.60
N ALA A 173 -37.64 6.19 12.80
CA ALA A 173 -37.23 5.31 11.70
C ALA A 173 -36.41 6.08 10.64
N SER A 174 -36.83 7.30 10.28
CA SER A 174 -36.10 8.18 9.36
C SER A 174 -34.70 8.49 9.90
N LEU A 175 -34.58 8.81 11.20
CA LEU A 175 -33.29 9.08 11.84
C LEU A 175 -32.36 7.87 11.83
N HIS A 176 -32.89 6.68 12.09
CA HIS A 176 -32.11 5.45 12.08
C HIS A 176 -31.67 5.04 10.66
N MET A 177 -32.59 5.13 9.67
CA MET A 177 -32.28 4.85 8.27
C MET A 177 -31.25 5.81 7.68
N GLU A 178 -31.31 7.10 8.01
CA GLU A 178 -30.32 8.09 7.55
C GLU A 178 -28.93 7.76 8.10
N ARG A 179 -28.81 7.34 9.36
CA ARG A 179 -27.54 6.88 9.94
C ARG A 179 -26.99 5.62 9.26
N MET A 180 -27.84 4.61 9.03
CA MET A 180 -27.41 3.38 8.35
C MET A 180 -26.92 3.64 6.92
N ARG A 181 -27.63 4.49 6.16
CA ARG A 181 -27.23 4.84 4.79
C ARG A 181 -25.93 5.65 4.76
N PHE A 182 -25.73 6.55 5.72
CA PHE A 182 -24.48 7.29 5.82
C PHE A 182 -23.30 6.37 6.15
N ALA A 183 -23.48 5.39 7.06
CA ALA A 183 -22.45 4.40 7.36
C ALA A 183 -22.08 3.53 6.13
N ASP A 184 -23.07 3.06 5.37
CA ASP A 184 -22.85 2.31 4.11
C ASP A 184 -22.12 3.16 3.06
N PHE A 185 -22.46 4.44 2.96
CA PHE A 185 -21.75 5.38 2.08
C PHE A 185 -20.28 5.55 2.48
N CYS A 186 -20.01 5.75 3.78
CA CYS A 186 -18.64 5.84 4.28
C CYS A 186 -17.83 4.58 3.97
N GLN A 187 -18.42 3.40 4.19
CA GLN A 187 -17.76 2.11 3.92
C GLN A 187 -17.45 1.94 2.42
N LYS A 188 -18.39 2.29 1.53
CA LYS A 188 -18.16 2.24 0.07
C LYS A 188 -17.02 3.16 -0.35
N ARG A 189 -16.97 4.37 0.21
CA ARG A 189 -15.95 5.36 -0.14
C ARG A 189 -14.57 4.99 0.39
N GLU A 190 -14.50 4.34 1.54
CA GLU A 190 -13.26 3.76 2.07
C GLU A 190 -12.75 2.64 1.16
N LEU A 191 -13.65 1.76 0.70
CA LEU A 191 -13.31 0.68 -0.23
C LEU A 191 -12.88 1.19 -1.61
N GLU A 192 -13.51 2.24 -2.13
CA GLU A 192 -13.09 2.92 -3.37
C GLU A 192 -11.69 3.50 -3.24
N ARG A 193 -11.39 4.20 -2.14
CA ARG A 193 -10.03 4.72 -1.87
C ARG A 193 -9.00 3.61 -1.82
N ALA A 194 -9.26 2.53 -1.08
CA ALA A 194 -8.35 1.40 -0.99
C ALA A 194 -8.09 0.74 -2.36
N ARG A 195 -9.10 0.69 -3.23
CA ARG A 195 -8.96 0.20 -4.61
C ARG A 195 -8.12 1.14 -5.46
N ASP A 196 -8.35 2.44 -5.36
CA ASP A 196 -7.60 3.44 -6.13
C ASP A 196 -6.12 3.47 -5.69
N ASP A 197 -5.84 3.39 -4.38
CA ASP A 197 -4.49 3.27 -3.84
C ASP A 197 -3.76 2.00 -4.34
N LEU A 198 -4.49 0.88 -4.49
CA LEU A 198 -3.95 -0.35 -5.05
C LEU A 198 -3.62 -0.21 -6.54
N ALA A 199 -4.48 0.46 -7.30
CA ALA A 199 -4.29 0.69 -8.74
C ALA A 199 -3.10 1.61 -9.01
N ASP A 200 -2.94 2.68 -8.23
CA ASP A 200 -1.79 3.59 -8.32
C ASP A 200 -0.47 2.85 -8.07
N LEU A 201 -0.47 1.91 -7.12
CA LEU A 201 0.70 1.10 -6.81
C LEU A 201 1.05 0.10 -7.92
N ASP A 202 0.06 -0.54 -8.52
CA ASP A 202 0.27 -1.48 -9.63
C ASP A 202 0.78 -0.74 -10.89
N GLN A 203 0.26 0.47 -11.13
CA GLN A 203 0.77 1.34 -12.18
C GLN A 203 2.21 1.79 -11.89
N ALA A 204 2.54 2.11 -10.65
CA ALA A 204 3.90 2.46 -10.25
C ALA A 204 4.88 1.27 -10.47
N LYS A 205 4.46 0.04 -10.13
CA LYS A 205 5.24 -1.19 -10.39
C LYS A 205 5.51 -1.38 -11.87
N SER A 206 4.50 -1.22 -12.72
CA SER A 206 4.62 -1.41 -14.18
C SER A 206 5.54 -0.35 -14.81
N ARG A 207 5.42 0.92 -14.38
CA ARG A 207 6.33 2.01 -14.80
C ARG A 207 7.78 1.75 -14.37
N PHE A 208 7.99 1.23 -13.16
CA PHE A 208 9.31 0.83 -12.67
C PHE A 208 9.96 -0.18 -13.61
N SER A 209 9.26 -1.27 -13.93
CA SER A 209 9.81 -2.35 -14.76
C SER A 209 10.16 -1.88 -16.18
N SER A 210 9.29 -1.08 -16.80
CA SER A 210 9.53 -0.54 -18.14
C SER A 210 10.74 0.40 -18.16
N ASN A 211 10.87 1.29 -17.16
CA ASN A 211 11.97 2.25 -17.10
C ASN A 211 13.32 1.58 -16.84
N VAL A 212 13.40 0.63 -15.88
CA VAL A 212 14.64 -0.12 -15.61
C VAL A 212 15.13 -0.83 -16.86
N HIS A 213 14.22 -1.45 -17.62
CA HIS A 213 14.59 -2.09 -18.86
C HIS A 213 15.18 -1.10 -19.88
N HIS A 214 14.51 0.03 -20.12
CA HIS A 214 14.98 1.03 -21.07
C HIS A 214 16.36 1.60 -20.68
N GLU A 215 16.57 1.86 -19.39
CA GLU A 215 17.83 2.36 -18.84
C GLU A 215 18.97 1.32 -18.90
N LEU A 216 18.66 0.02 -18.82
CA LEU A 216 19.67 -1.04 -18.97
C LEU A 216 19.95 -1.41 -20.44
N ARG A 217 18.94 -1.36 -21.32
CA ARG A 217 19.07 -1.74 -22.75
C ARG A 217 19.92 -0.74 -23.55
N THR A 218 19.74 0.55 -23.28
CA THR A 218 20.39 1.64 -24.03
C THR A 218 21.92 1.59 -23.94
N PRO A 219 22.56 1.60 -22.75
CA PRO A 219 24.01 1.52 -22.65
C PRO A 219 24.54 0.19 -23.19
N LEU A 220 23.79 -0.90 -23.04
CA LEU A 220 24.22 -2.22 -23.50
C LEU A 220 24.24 -2.34 -25.02
N THR A 221 23.26 -1.75 -25.70
CA THR A 221 23.22 -1.68 -27.17
C THR A 221 24.40 -0.86 -27.70
N LEU A 222 24.74 0.23 -27.01
CA LEU A 222 25.88 1.10 -27.33
C LEU A 222 27.25 0.46 -27.01
N ILE A 223 27.30 -0.59 -26.18
CA ILE A 223 28.52 -1.39 -25.95
C ILE A 223 28.64 -2.50 -27.00
N LEU A 224 27.53 -3.19 -27.30
CA LEU A 224 27.52 -4.36 -28.19
C LEU A 224 27.79 -4.00 -29.66
N ALA A 225 27.23 -2.90 -30.16
CA ALA A 225 27.42 -2.50 -31.56
C ALA A 225 28.89 -2.19 -31.92
N PRO A 226 29.65 -1.41 -31.12
CA PRO A 226 31.10 -1.25 -31.29
C PRO A 226 31.89 -2.57 -31.21
N LEU A 227 31.52 -3.44 -30.26
CA LEU A 227 32.16 -4.76 -30.10
C LEU A 227 31.94 -5.67 -31.32
N ASP A 228 30.74 -5.63 -31.91
CA ASP A 228 30.43 -6.37 -33.13
C ASP A 228 31.21 -5.83 -34.33
N ALA A 229 31.35 -4.51 -34.47
CA ALA A 229 32.14 -3.86 -35.52
C ALA A 229 33.65 -4.15 -35.41
N LEU A 230 34.19 -4.18 -34.19
CA LEU A 230 35.59 -4.56 -33.94
C LEU A 230 35.86 -6.04 -34.28
N ARG A 231 34.84 -6.89 -34.23
CA ARG A 231 34.94 -8.33 -34.46
C ARG A 231 34.63 -8.75 -35.90
N SER A 232 33.78 -8.03 -36.62
CA SER A 232 33.47 -8.27 -38.04
C SER A 232 34.68 -8.06 -38.95
N GLY A 233 35.74 -7.41 -38.45
CA GLY A 233 36.97 -7.16 -39.17
C GLY A 233 36.94 -5.86 -39.99
N ASP A 234 35.93 -5.00 -39.76
CA ASP A 234 35.74 -3.73 -40.49
C ASP A 234 36.88 -2.72 -40.26
N LEU A 235 37.66 -2.88 -39.17
CA LEU A 235 38.82 -2.05 -38.79
C LEU A 235 40.18 -2.70 -39.07
N GLY A 236 40.22 -3.87 -39.74
CA GLY A 236 41.45 -4.59 -40.08
C GLY A 236 41.83 -5.74 -39.12
N ALA A 237 42.97 -6.40 -39.37
CA ALA A 237 43.40 -7.59 -38.63
C ALA A 237 43.98 -7.22 -37.25
N LEU A 238 43.19 -7.43 -36.20
CA LEU A 238 43.60 -7.22 -34.82
C LEU A 238 44.49 -8.37 -34.29
N PRO A 239 45.42 -8.10 -33.35
CA PRO A 239 46.22 -9.14 -32.68
C PRO A 239 45.36 -10.19 -31.98
N GLU A 240 45.80 -11.47 -31.96
CA GLU A 240 45.06 -12.58 -31.33
C GLU A 240 44.72 -12.33 -29.85
N THR A 241 45.60 -11.63 -29.11
CA THR A 241 45.36 -11.24 -27.71
C THR A 241 44.21 -10.25 -27.57
N VAL A 242 44.10 -9.29 -28.48
CA VAL A 242 43.03 -8.28 -28.52
C VAL A 242 41.72 -8.90 -28.97
N GLN A 243 41.73 -9.79 -29.98
CA GLN A 243 40.55 -10.56 -30.38
C GLN A 243 39.99 -11.39 -29.24
N LYS A 244 40.86 -12.05 -28.45
CA LYS A 244 40.44 -12.83 -27.30
C LYS A 244 39.77 -11.96 -26.23
N THR A 245 40.34 -10.80 -25.91
CA THR A 245 39.73 -9.83 -24.97
C THR A 245 38.39 -9.29 -25.47
N LEU A 246 38.29 -8.92 -26.75
CA LEU A 246 37.03 -8.47 -27.36
C LEU A 246 35.96 -9.56 -27.36
N SER A 247 36.34 -10.82 -27.61
CA SER A 247 35.42 -11.95 -27.57
C SER A 247 34.82 -12.17 -26.17
N THR A 248 35.64 -12.01 -25.12
CA THR A 248 35.19 -12.06 -23.71
C THR A 248 34.24 -10.92 -23.38
N MET A 249 34.56 -9.69 -23.80
CA MET A 249 33.69 -8.52 -23.57
C MET A 249 32.34 -8.66 -24.28
N HIS A 250 32.36 -9.08 -25.53
CA HIS A 250 31.16 -9.30 -26.33
C HIS A 250 30.27 -10.44 -25.76
N SER A 251 30.88 -11.52 -25.27
CA SER A 251 30.15 -12.61 -24.59
C SER A 251 29.47 -12.12 -23.31
N ASN A 252 30.17 -11.37 -22.46
CA ASN A 252 29.60 -10.77 -21.25
C ASN A 252 28.47 -9.76 -21.56
N GLY A 253 28.63 -8.95 -22.61
CA GLY A 253 27.58 -8.03 -23.08
C GLY A 253 26.32 -8.76 -23.56
N ARG A 254 26.46 -9.86 -24.32
CA ARG A 254 25.32 -10.69 -24.74
C ARG A 254 24.64 -11.36 -23.57
N ARG A 255 25.39 -11.81 -22.55
CA ARG A 255 24.86 -12.39 -21.31
C ARG A 255 24.00 -11.38 -20.55
N LEU A 256 24.49 -10.16 -20.38
CA LEU A 256 23.72 -9.06 -19.80
C LEU A 256 22.42 -8.81 -20.57
N HIS A 257 22.48 -8.81 -21.89
CA HIS A 257 21.32 -8.51 -22.74
C HIS A 257 20.25 -9.58 -22.59
N LYS A 258 20.66 -10.85 -22.61
CA LYS A 258 19.78 -12.00 -22.37
C LYS A 258 19.15 -11.94 -20.97
N MET A 259 19.93 -11.60 -19.95
CA MET A 259 19.44 -11.47 -18.58
C MET A 259 18.38 -10.38 -18.44
N ILE A 260 18.62 -9.19 -19.01
CA ILE A 260 17.69 -8.06 -19.00
C ILE A 260 16.37 -8.42 -19.69
N ASN A 261 16.44 -9.11 -20.84
CA ASN A 261 15.24 -9.54 -21.56
C ASN A 261 14.46 -10.63 -20.83
N ASN A 262 15.14 -11.58 -20.17
CA ASN A 262 14.47 -12.58 -19.34
C ASN A 262 13.76 -11.94 -18.15
N LEU A 263 14.35 -10.88 -17.59
CA LEU A 263 13.73 -10.12 -16.50
C LEU A 263 12.47 -9.37 -16.95
N LEU A 264 12.51 -8.81 -18.16
CA LEU A 264 11.35 -8.20 -18.79
C LEU A 264 10.21 -9.17 -18.98
N ASP A 265 10.50 -10.34 -19.56
CA ASP A 265 9.49 -11.35 -19.82
C ASP A 265 8.83 -11.78 -18.49
N LEU A 266 9.63 -11.95 -17.43
CA LEU A 266 9.12 -12.20 -16.08
C LEU A 266 8.24 -11.05 -15.57
N SER A 267 8.67 -9.80 -15.72
CA SER A 267 7.89 -8.64 -15.26
C SER A 267 6.57 -8.50 -16.01
N ARG A 268 6.53 -8.78 -17.32
CA ARG A 268 5.31 -8.73 -18.14
C ARG A 268 4.32 -9.82 -17.72
N ILE A 269 4.83 -10.98 -17.32
CA ILE A 269 4.03 -12.08 -16.79
C ILE A 269 3.39 -11.68 -15.45
N GLU A 270 4.13 -11.00 -14.58
CA GLU A 270 3.60 -10.51 -13.29
C GLU A 270 2.57 -9.39 -13.42
N SER A 271 2.79 -8.44 -14.35
CA SER A 271 1.85 -7.34 -14.62
C SER A 271 0.58 -7.80 -15.36
N HIS A 272 0.45 -9.11 -15.63
CA HIS A 272 -0.62 -9.69 -16.45
C HIS A 272 -0.67 -9.12 -17.89
N GLU A 273 0.37 -8.42 -18.33
CA GLU A 273 0.51 -7.87 -19.68
C GLU A 273 1.01 -8.92 -20.69
N PHE A 274 1.57 -10.04 -20.22
CA PHE A 274 1.92 -11.16 -21.09
C PHE A 274 0.66 -11.88 -21.58
N VAL A 275 0.26 -11.55 -22.80
CA VAL A 275 -0.87 -12.18 -23.49
C VAL A 275 -0.32 -13.28 -24.40
N VAL A 276 -0.68 -14.53 -24.10
CA VAL A 276 -0.43 -15.68 -24.97
C VAL A 276 -1.37 -15.57 -26.17
N VAL A 277 -0.82 -15.55 -27.39
CA VAL A 277 -1.62 -15.52 -28.62
C VAL A 277 -1.67 -16.92 -29.22
N ARG A 278 -2.77 -17.65 -29.00
CA ARG A 278 -2.87 -19.05 -29.41
C ARG A 278 -3.17 -19.16 -30.91
N ARG A 279 -2.24 -19.76 -31.67
CA ARG A 279 -2.35 -20.01 -33.11
C ARG A 279 -2.23 -21.51 -33.40
N LEU A 280 -2.83 -21.96 -34.50
CA LEU A 280 -2.71 -23.35 -34.93
C LEU A 280 -1.25 -23.65 -35.29
N LEU A 281 -0.61 -24.56 -34.57
CA LEU A 281 0.82 -24.84 -34.69
C LEU A 281 1.07 -26.29 -35.12
N ASP A 282 2.00 -26.46 -36.08
CA ASP A 282 2.60 -27.76 -36.38
C ASP A 282 3.77 -28.01 -35.42
N VAL A 283 3.47 -28.72 -34.34
CA VAL A 283 4.43 -29.05 -33.27
C VAL A 283 5.60 -29.87 -33.82
N ARG A 284 5.37 -30.76 -34.80
CA ARG A 284 6.43 -31.59 -35.37
C ARG A 284 7.46 -30.72 -36.07
N ALA A 285 7.00 -29.79 -36.92
CA ALA A 285 7.89 -28.87 -37.63
C ALA A 285 8.72 -28.02 -36.65
N LEU A 286 8.10 -27.51 -35.58
CA LEU A 286 8.80 -26.71 -34.57
C LEU A 286 9.89 -27.53 -33.85
N ILE A 287 9.59 -28.75 -33.40
CA ILE A 287 10.57 -29.61 -32.72
C ILE A 287 11.73 -29.98 -33.66
N ASP A 288 11.42 -30.33 -34.91
CA ASP A 288 12.43 -30.68 -35.92
C ASP A 288 13.38 -29.49 -36.18
N ASP A 289 12.85 -28.26 -36.31
CA ASP A 289 13.66 -27.05 -36.52
C ASP A 289 14.55 -26.73 -35.31
N LEU A 290 14.02 -26.88 -34.09
CA LEU A 290 14.77 -26.63 -32.86
C LEU A 290 15.87 -27.66 -32.62
N VAL A 291 15.58 -28.94 -32.87
CA VAL A 291 16.59 -30.01 -32.79
C VAL A 291 17.66 -29.82 -33.85
N ALA A 292 17.29 -29.46 -35.09
CA ALA A 292 18.24 -29.15 -36.14
C ALA A 292 19.17 -27.99 -35.78
N GLY A 293 18.65 -26.98 -35.06
CA GLY A 293 19.45 -25.89 -34.51
C GLY A 293 20.41 -26.34 -33.40
N ALA A 294 20.01 -27.31 -32.57
CA ALA A 294 20.80 -27.84 -31.45
C ALA A 294 21.85 -28.88 -31.87
N GLN A 295 21.65 -29.58 -32.99
CA GLN A 295 22.51 -30.66 -33.46
C GLN A 295 24.01 -30.30 -33.56
N PRO A 296 24.41 -29.14 -34.12
CA PRO A 296 25.83 -28.78 -34.23
C PRO A 296 26.53 -28.65 -32.86
N MET A 297 25.76 -28.37 -31.81
CA MET A 297 26.26 -28.19 -30.45
C MET A 297 26.39 -29.54 -29.75
N ALA A 298 25.41 -30.43 -29.94
CA ALA A 298 25.48 -31.82 -29.52
C ALA A 298 26.69 -32.52 -30.16
N ASP A 299 26.87 -32.38 -31.48
CA ASP A 299 27.98 -32.98 -32.22
C ASP A 299 29.35 -32.50 -31.69
N ARG A 300 29.46 -31.22 -31.32
CA ARG A 300 30.70 -30.64 -30.78
C ARG A 300 31.08 -31.24 -29.42
N LYS A 301 30.09 -31.50 -28.55
CA LYS A 301 30.26 -32.21 -27.27
C LYS A 301 30.21 -33.74 -27.42
N ARG A 302 30.04 -34.26 -28.64
CA ARG A 302 29.81 -35.68 -28.94
C ARG A 302 28.61 -36.29 -28.22
N ILE A 303 27.59 -35.47 -27.92
CA ILE A 303 26.34 -35.93 -27.30
C ILE A 303 25.46 -36.60 -28.35
N ASP A 304 24.90 -37.76 -28.01
CA ASP A 304 23.91 -38.46 -28.84
C ASP A 304 22.52 -37.85 -28.62
N LEU A 305 22.11 -36.93 -29.51
CA LEU A 305 20.80 -36.28 -29.50
C LEU A 305 19.80 -37.09 -30.32
N ARG A 306 18.77 -37.63 -29.67
CA ARG A 306 17.75 -38.47 -30.32
C ARG A 306 16.37 -37.85 -30.17
N VAL A 307 15.55 -37.99 -31.22
CA VAL A 307 14.16 -37.57 -31.21
C VAL A 307 13.26 -38.78 -31.43
N GLN A 308 12.25 -38.94 -30.58
CA GLN A 308 11.32 -40.08 -30.62
C GLN A 308 9.88 -39.61 -30.37
N GLY A 309 8.89 -40.43 -30.70
CA GLY A 309 7.48 -40.17 -30.35
C GLY A 309 6.75 -39.14 -31.22
N LEU A 310 7.39 -38.49 -32.19
CA LEU A 310 6.77 -37.46 -33.05
C LEU A 310 5.58 -37.95 -33.90
N ASP A 311 5.27 -39.24 -33.90
CA ASP A 311 4.23 -39.86 -34.72
C ASP A 311 2.82 -39.56 -34.16
N ASP A 312 1.92 -39.08 -35.03
CA ASP A 312 0.52 -38.76 -34.72
C ASP A 312 0.33 -37.71 -33.59
N LEU A 313 1.07 -36.60 -33.67
CA LEU A 313 0.90 -35.47 -32.76
C LEU A 313 -0.39 -34.67 -33.05
N PRO A 314 -1.15 -34.26 -32.03
CA PRO A 314 -2.32 -33.42 -32.21
C PRO A 314 -1.91 -32.00 -32.66
N GLN A 315 -2.69 -31.39 -33.54
CA GLN A 315 -2.59 -29.94 -33.78
C GLN A 315 -3.08 -29.22 -32.52
N ILE A 316 -2.25 -28.34 -31.97
CA ILE A 316 -2.57 -27.54 -30.80
C ILE A 316 -2.65 -26.06 -31.16
N HIS A 317 -3.46 -25.32 -30.42
CA HIS A 317 -3.47 -23.86 -30.46
C HIS A 317 -2.57 -23.33 -29.35
N ALA A 318 -1.39 -22.85 -29.74
CA ALA A 318 -0.39 -22.34 -28.82
C ALA A 318 0.35 -21.15 -29.43
N ASP A 319 1.07 -20.41 -28.59
CA ASP A 319 1.90 -19.29 -29.03
C ASP A 319 3.25 -19.82 -29.53
N PRO A 320 3.58 -19.66 -30.83
CA PRO A 320 4.83 -20.18 -31.40
C PRO A 320 6.08 -19.60 -30.74
N GLU A 321 6.08 -18.29 -30.43
CA GLU A 321 7.24 -17.61 -29.84
C GLU A 321 7.47 -18.06 -28.39
N ALA A 322 6.38 -18.23 -27.63
CA ALA A 322 6.46 -18.73 -26.26
C ALA A 322 6.96 -20.19 -26.22
N LEU A 323 6.45 -21.04 -27.12
CA LEU A 323 6.90 -22.42 -27.25
C LEU A 323 8.37 -22.52 -27.65
N GLU A 324 8.82 -21.70 -28.61
CA GLU A 324 10.23 -21.62 -29.00
C GLU A 324 11.11 -21.31 -27.78
N LYS A 325 10.75 -20.29 -26.99
CA LYS A 325 11.46 -19.92 -25.75
C LYS A 325 11.47 -21.05 -24.72
N ILE A 326 10.35 -21.78 -24.58
CA ILE A 326 10.27 -22.91 -23.66
C ILE A 326 11.29 -23.98 -24.06
N PHE A 327 11.24 -24.43 -25.31
CA PHE A 327 12.12 -25.49 -25.80
C PHE A 327 13.59 -25.09 -25.78
N VAL A 328 13.94 -23.87 -26.18
CA VAL A 328 15.32 -23.38 -26.14
C VAL A 328 15.89 -23.40 -24.71
N ASN A 329 15.08 -23.05 -23.70
CA ASN A 329 15.51 -23.13 -22.31
C ASN A 329 15.70 -24.58 -21.83
N LEU A 330 14.74 -25.47 -22.13
CA LEU A 330 14.81 -26.87 -21.69
C LEU A 330 15.94 -27.65 -22.38
N LEU A 331 16.03 -27.57 -23.71
CA LEU A 331 17.06 -28.23 -24.51
C LEU A 331 18.45 -27.61 -24.27
N GLY A 332 18.50 -26.30 -24.08
CA GLY A 332 19.73 -25.59 -23.70
C GLY A 332 20.26 -26.06 -22.34
N ASN A 333 19.40 -26.29 -21.36
CA ASN A 333 19.79 -26.86 -20.07
C ASN A 333 20.31 -28.30 -20.23
N ALA A 334 19.61 -29.15 -20.99
CA ALA A 334 20.07 -30.51 -21.26
C ALA A 334 21.48 -30.52 -21.89
N LEU A 335 21.72 -29.71 -22.93
CA LEU A 335 23.05 -29.58 -23.56
C LEU A 335 24.12 -29.03 -22.61
N LYS A 336 23.74 -28.14 -21.71
CA LYS A 336 24.64 -27.52 -20.73
C LYS A 336 25.13 -28.54 -19.71
N PHE A 337 24.20 -29.30 -19.11
CA PHE A 337 24.46 -30.17 -17.97
C PHE A 337 24.81 -31.61 -18.33
N THR A 338 24.67 -31.99 -19.61
CA THR A 338 25.20 -33.25 -20.13
C THR A 338 26.71 -33.16 -20.39
N GLU A 339 27.44 -34.16 -19.92
CA GLU A 339 28.89 -34.28 -20.13
C GLU A 339 29.24 -34.72 -21.58
N GLU A 340 30.53 -34.69 -21.93
CA GLU A 340 30.96 -35.17 -23.24
C GLU A 340 30.65 -36.66 -23.41
N ALA A 341 30.17 -37.05 -24.60
CA ALA A 341 29.70 -38.41 -24.90
C ALA A 341 28.47 -38.90 -24.12
N GLY A 342 27.68 -38.00 -23.54
CA GLY A 342 26.36 -38.30 -22.98
C GLY A 342 25.26 -38.42 -24.05
N ARG A 343 24.01 -38.51 -23.59
CA ARG A 343 22.80 -38.73 -24.39
C ARG A 343 21.68 -37.78 -23.96
N ILE A 344 20.98 -37.22 -24.95
CA ILE A 344 19.76 -36.44 -24.75
C ILE A 344 18.65 -37.03 -25.63
N ASP A 345 17.51 -37.35 -25.03
CA ASP A 345 16.30 -37.79 -25.74
C ASP A 345 15.21 -36.71 -25.67
N VAL A 346 14.67 -36.35 -26.82
CA VAL A 346 13.49 -35.49 -26.94
C VAL A 346 12.32 -36.35 -27.40
N GLU A 347 11.29 -36.46 -26.57
CA GLU A 347 10.07 -37.21 -26.85
C GLU A 347 8.87 -36.26 -26.83
N ALA A 348 7.96 -36.40 -27.80
CA ALA A 348 6.66 -35.74 -27.76
C ALA A 348 5.57 -36.78 -27.99
N ARG A 349 4.39 -36.64 -27.36
CA ARG A 349 3.25 -37.53 -27.58
C ARG A 349 1.93 -36.84 -27.29
N GLY A 350 0.87 -37.23 -28.01
CA GLY A 350 -0.49 -36.84 -27.67
C GLY A 350 -0.99 -37.60 -26.45
N LEU A 351 -1.37 -36.91 -25.38
CA LEU A 351 -1.90 -37.52 -24.15
C LEU A 351 -3.08 -36.70 -23.61
N ASP A 352 -4.18 -37.38 -23.25
CA ASP A 352 -5.36 -36.81 -22.58
C ASP A 352 -5.93 -35.53 -23.24
N GLY A 353 -5.94 -35.47 -24.58
CA GLY A 353 -6.46 -34.29 -25.32
C GLY A 353 -5.51 -33.09 -25.33
N GLY A 354 -4.22 -33.32 -25.09
CA GLY A 354 -3.13 -32.35 -25.15
C GLY A 354 -1.85 -32.94 -25.74
N LEU A 355 -0.79 -32.13 -25.73
CA LEU A 355 0.57 -32.48 -26.10
C LEU A 355 1.42 -32.61 -24.83
N GLU A 356 2.05 -33.77 -24.63
CA GLU A 356 3.12 -33.94 -23.65
C GLU A 356 4.48 -33.93 -24.36
N VAL A 357 5.44 -33.19 -23.84
CA VAL A 357 6.83 -33.15 -24.31
C VAL A 357 7.75 -33.49 -23.14
N ARG A 358 8.67 -34.41 -23.39
CA ARG A 358 9.67 -34.89 -22.43
C ARG A 358 11.07 -34.69 -23.01
N ILE A 359 11.96 -34.09 -22.22
CA ILE A 359 13.37 -33.92 -22.54
C ILE A 359 14.16 -34.60 -21.43
N SER A 360 14.87 -35.67 -21.78
CA SER A 360 15.65 -36.50 -20.86
C SER A 360 17.14 -36.39 -21.19
N ASP A 361 17.97 -36.14 -20.20
CA ASP A 361 19.43 -36.14 -20.29
C ASP A 361 20.05 -37.12 -19.30
N ASP A 362 21.25 -37.62 -19.59
CA ASP A 362 22.07 -38.45 -18.68
C ASP A 362 23.15 -37.64 -17.95
N GLY A 363 22.94 -36.35 -17.75
CA GLY A 363 23.88 -35.44 -17.11
C GLY A 363 23.98 -35.58 -15.59
N ILE A 364 24.46 -34.52 -14.95
CA ILE A 364 24.80 -34.46 -13.51
C ILE A 364 23.61 -34.73 -12.55
N GLY A 365 22.39 -34.78 -13.06
CA GLY A 365 21.17 -35.00 -12.26
C GLY A 365 20.86 -33.88 -11.27
N ILE A 366 19.64 -33.93 -10.71
CA ILE A 366 19.16 -32.97 -9.70
C ILE A 366 18.92 -33.71 -8.37
N PRO A 367 19.43 -33.20 -7.23
CA PRO A 367 19.12 -33.74 -5.92
C PRO A 367 17.61 -33.71 -5.61
N GLN A 368 17.08 -34.79 -5.01
CA GLN A 368 15.63 -34.89 -4.73
C GLN A 368 15.08 -33.75 -3.86
N ASN A 369 15.87 -33.25 -2.90
CA ASN A 369 15.49 -32.13 -2.03
C ASN A 369 15.45 -30.78 -2.76
N LYS A 370 15.85 -30.72 -4.02
CA LYS A 370 15.88 -29.51 -4.84
C LYS A 370 14.88 -29.53 -6.00
N LEU A 371 14.29 -30.68 -6.34
CA LEU A 371 13.34 -30.83 -7.46
C LEU A 371 12.14 -29.88 -7.36
N ASP A 372 11.63 -29.64 -6.15
CA ASP A 372 10.50 -28.71 -5.97
C ASP A 372 10.90 -27.24 -6.15
N THR A 373 12.18 -26.93 -5.93
CA THR A 373 12.71 -25.55 -5.93
C THR A 373 13.34 -25.12 -7.25
N ILE A 374 13.58 -26.02 -8.21
CA ILE A 374 14.28 -25.67 -9.46
C ILE A 374 13.47 -24.73 -10.37
N PHE A 375 12.15 -24.66 -10.17
CA PHE A 375 11.26 -23.74 -10.86
C PHE A 375 11.05 -22.43 -10.08
N ASP A 376 11.61 -22.32 -8.87
CA ASP A 376 11.60 -21.07 -8.12
C ASP A 376 12.56 -20.07 -8.75
N ARG A 377 12.27 -18.79 -8.54
CA ARG A 377 13.04 -17.70 -9.16
C ARG A 377 14.43 -17.62 -8.54
N PHE A 378 15.46 -17.46 -9.37
CA PHE A 378 16.86 -17.36 -8.97
C PHE A 378 17.39 -18.62 -8.25
N ALA A 379 16.66 -19.74 -8.33
CA ALA A 379 17.09 -20.99 -7.73
C ALA A 379 18.26 -21.60 -8.51
N GLN A 380 19.32 -21.95 -7.80
CA GLN A 380 20.47 -22.70 -8.30
C GLN A 380 20.78 -23.89 -7.38
N VAL A 381 21.23 -25.01 -7.96
CA VAL A 381 21.65 -26.21 -7.21
C VAL A 381 23.12 -26.03 -6.78
N ASP A 382 23.43 -26.33 -5.50
CA ASP A 382 24.65 -25.97 -4.72
C ASP A 382 25.99 -25.79 -5.48
N ALA A 383 26.72 -24.74 -5.11
CA ALA A 383 27.94 -24.17 -5.73
C ALA A 383 29.17 -25.10 -5.88
N SER A 384 29.11 -26.37 -5.47
CA SER A 384 30.27 -27.27 -5.51
C SER A 384 30.41 -28.03 -6.83
N ALA A 385 29.30 -28.47 -7.45
CA ALA A 385 29.27 -29.20 -8.72
C ALA A 385 28.90 -28.32 -9.94
N THR A 386 28.10 -27.28 -9.73
CA THR A 386 27.64 -26.32 -10.76
C THR A 386 28.61 -25.16 -11.03
N ARG A 387 29.78 -25.14 -10.38
CA ARG A 387 30.77 -24.06 -10.49
C ARG A 387 31.30 -23.81 -11.92
N ARG A 388 31.21 -24.81 -12.80
CA ARG A 388 31.52 -24.71 -14.24
C ARG A 388 30.41 -24.06 -15.08
N PHE A 389 29.21 -23.92 -14.56
CA PHE A 389 27.99 -23.68 -15.32
C PHE A 389 27.14 -22.55 -14.69
N GLU A 390 27.67 -21.33 -14.65
CA GLU A 390 26.93 -20.14 -14.20
C GLU A 390 25.67 -19.89 -15.08
N GLY A 391 24.52 -19.59 -14.47
CA GLY A 391 23.26 -19.25 -15.18
C GLY A 391 22.31 -18.47 -14.28
N THR A 392 21.38 -17.67 -14.82
CA THR A 392 20.64 -16.66 -14.06
C THR A 392 19.52 -17.18 -13.14
N GLY A 393 19.24 -18.49 -13.14
CA GLY A 393 18.15 -19.08 -12.34
C GLY A 393 16.72 -18.60 -12.71
N ILE A 394 16.55 -17.87 -13.82
CA ILE A 394 15.26 -17.34 -14.29
C ILE A 394 14.65 -18.21 -15.41
N GLY A 395 15.47 -19.02 -16.11
CA GLY A 395 15.01 -19.75 -17.30
C GLY A 395 13.87 -20.73 -17.03
N LEU A 396 14.00 -21.59 -16.00
CA LEU A 396 12.98 -22.60 -15.68
C LEU A 396 11.71 -22.00 -15.04
N SER A 397 11.84 -20.92 -14.27
CA SER A 397 10.68 -20.21 -13.72
C SER A 397 9.86 -19.53 -14.81
N LEU A 398 10.53 -18.97 -15.82
CA LEU A 398 9.87 -18.42 -17.02
C LEU A 398 9.13 -19.49 -17.83
N VAL A 399 9.77 -20.65 -18.01
CA VAL A 399 9.14 -21.80 -18.68
C VAL A 399 7.86 -22.21 -17.96
N ARG A 400 7.91 -22.33 -16.63
CA ARG A 400 6.74 -22.69 -15.82
C ARG A 400 5.57 -21.73 -16.02
N GLU A 401 5.84 -20.43 -15.93
CA GLU A 401 4.82 -19.39 -16.13
C GLU A 401 4.22 -19.43 -17.55
N MET A 402 5.05 -19.59 -18.59
CA MET A 402 4.57 -19.68 -19.97
C MET A 402 3.69 -20.92 -20.18
N VAL A 403 4.07 -22.06 -19.62
CA VAL A 403 3.28 -23.30 -19.67
C VAL A 403 1.97 -23.17 -18.90
N GLU A 404 1.98 -22.59 -17.70
CA GLU A 404 0.78 -22.36 -16.89
C GLU A 404 -0.20 -21.38 -17.56
N ARG A 405 0.29 -20.33 -18.25
CA ARG A 405 -0.53 -19.41 -19.06
C ARG A 405 -1.16 -20.09 -20.29
N HIS A 406 -0.52 -21.13 -20.81
CA HIS A 406 -1.11 -22.03 -21.79
C HIS A 406 -2.09 -23.06 -21.17
N GLN A 407 -2.38 -22.96 -19.87
CA GLN A 407 -3.20 -23.91 -19.11
C GLN A 407 -2.59 -25.32 -19.02
N GLY A 408 -1.26 -25.38 -19.12
CA GLY A 408 -0.46 -26.60 -19.02
C GLY A 408 0.17 -26.81 -17.65
N TRP A 409 1.03 -27.82 -17.53
CA TRP A 409 1.89 -28.05 -16.36
C TRP A 409 3.30 -28.46 -16.78
N ILE A 410 4.29 -28.20 -15.92
CA ILE A 410 5.67 -28.67 -16.08
C ILE A 410 6.16 -29.39 -14.81
N ARG A 411 6.98 -30.43 -14.97
CA ARG A 411 7.56 -31.25 -13.89
C ARG A 411 9.00 -31.66 -14.22
N ALA A 412 9.74 -32.02 -13.19
CA ALA A 412 11.07 -32.59 -13.31
C ALA A 412 11.18 -33.87 -12.48
N GLU A 413 11.85 -34.87 -13.05
CA GLU A 413 12.19 -36.13 -12.39
C GLU A 413 13.70 -36.35 -12.49
N SER A 414 14.31 -36.77 -11.39
CA SER A 414 15.73 -37.14 -11.31
C SER A 414 15.91 -38.13 -10.16
N ASP A 415 16.59 -39.24 -10.42
CA ASP A 415 16.86 -40.28 -9.42
C ASP A 415 17.99 -39.89 -8.45
N GLY A 416 18.65 -38.76 -8.68
CA GLY A 416 19.69 -38.20 -7.82
C GLY A 416 20.86 -37.63 -8.63
N PRO A 417 21.95 -37.20 -7.96
CA PRO A 417 23.17 -36.77 -8.63
C PRO A 417 23.73 -37.89 -9.54
N ASP A 418 24.23 -37.50 -10.71
CA ASP A 418 24.82 -38.36 -11.75
C ASP A 418 23.88 -39.43 -12.34
N GLN A 419 22.56 -39.24 -12.20
CA GLN A 419 21.53 -40.14 -12.77
C GLN A 419 20.73 -39.50 -13.91
N GLY A 420 21.14 -38.31 -14.39
CA GLY A 420 20.40 -37.59 -15.41
C GLY A 420 19.14 -36.89 -14.90
N THR A 421 18.50 -36.12 -15.79
CA THR A 421 17.27 -35.37 -15.47
C THR A 421 16.25 -35.57 -16.58
N THR A 422 14.98 -35.71 -16.21
CA THR A 422 13.86 -35.73 -17.15
C THR A 422 12.91 -34.58 -16.85
N LEU A 423 12.81 -33.63 -17.79
CA LEU A 423 11.87 -32.52 -17.74
C LEU A 423 10.65 -32.86 -18.61
N MET A 424 9.46 -32.67 -18.06
CA MET A 424 8.20 -33.00 -18.73
C MET A 424 7.26 -31.81 -18.68
N MET A 425 6.70 -31.44 -19.83
CA MET A 425 5.64 -30.44 -19.91
C MET A 425 4.42 -30.99 -20.63
N TRP A 426 3.24 -30.52 -20.27
CA TRP A 426 1.98 -30.83 -20.92
C TRP A 426 1.23 -29.56 -21.28
N LEU A 427 0.65 -29.51 -22.47
CA LEU A 427 -0.11 -28.38 -23.00
C LEU A 427 -1.45 -28.88 -23.57
N PRO A 428 -2.59 -28.23 -23.27
CA PRO A 428 -3.87 -28.60 -23.86
C PRO A 428 -3.95 -28.19 -25.34
N VAL A 429 -4.80 -28.86 -26.13
CA VAL A 429 -5.07 -28.53 -27.55
C VAL A 429 -5.59 -27.09 -27.75
N GLY A 430 -6.13 -26.46 -26.69
CA GLY A 430 -6.55 -25.06 -26.68
C GLY A 430 -7.75 -24.75 -27.59
N GLN A 431 -8.32 -23.55 -27.45
CA GLN A 431 -9.21 -22.95 -28.45
C GLN A 431 -8.48 -21.73 -29.06
N PRO A 432 -8.61 -21.46 -30.36
CA PRO A 432 -8.03 -20.28 -30.98
C PRO A 432 -8.63 -19.01 -30.37
N ASP A 433 -7.78 -18.03 -30.05
CA ASP A 433 -8.27 -16.73 -29.60
C ASP A 433 -8.93 -15.99 -30.78
N ALA A 434 -10.10 -15.37 -30.55
CA ALA A 434 -11.00 -14.86 -31.59
C ALA A 434 -10.49 -13.62 -32.38
N ALA A 435 -9.18 -13.33 -32.36
CA ALA A 435 -8.58 -12.14 -32.97
C ALA A 435 -7.29 -12.44 -33.75
N ALA A 436 -7.17 -13.62 -34.36
CA ALA A 436 -5.95 -14.03 -35.08
C ALA A 436 -5.97 -13.79 -36.61
N ASP A 437 -6.95 -13.05 -37.15
CA ASP A 437 -7.12 -12.90 -38.61
C ASP A 437 -6.60 -11.57 -39.23
N GLU A 438 -6.03 -10.63 -38.47
CA GLU A 438 -5.60 -9.32 -39.04
C GLU A 438 -4.09 -9.13 -39.25
N GLU A 439 -3.21 -10.05 -38.83
CA GLU A 439 -1.74 -9.88 -38.90
C GLU A 439 -1.00 -10.87 -39.85
N VAL A 440 -1.71 -11.49 -40.81
CA VAL A 440 -1.22 -12.64 -41.60
C VAL A 440 -0.44 -12.26 -42.89
N MET A 441 0.08 -11.04 -43.07
CA MET A 441 0.66 -10.62 -44.37
C MET A 441 2.14 -10.26 -44.41
N LEU A 442 2.93 -10.56 -43.37
CA LEU A 442 4.39 -10.38 -43.42
C LEU A 442 5.04 -11.47 -42.55
N THR A 443 6.06 -12.18 -43.06
CA THR A 443 7.08 -12.96 -42.30
C THR A 443 7.10 -14.50 -42.31
N GLU A 444 6.84 -15.18 -43.44
CA GLU A 444 7.38 -16.56 -43.61
C GLU A 444 8.93 -16.61 -43.62
N GLU A 445 9.60 -15.46 -43.78
CA GLU A 445 11.06 -15.32 -43.79
C GLU A 445 11.64 -14.88 -42.41
N GLY A 446 10.78 -14.50 -41.45
CA GLY A 446 11.16 -14.06 -40.11
C GLY A 446 11.32 -15.21 -39.10
N GLU A 447 10.47 -16.24 -39.19
CA GLU A 447 10.45 -17.38 -38.26
C GLU A 447 11.74 -18.25 -38.32
N ARG A 448 12.40 -18.32 -39.48
CA ARG A 448 13.70 -19.03 -39.60
C ARG A 448 14.87 -18.24 -39.02
N GLN A 449 14.72 -16.93 -38.83
CA GLN A 449 15.75 -16.07 -38.29
C GLN A 449 15.72 -16.03 -36.75
N THR A 450 14.54 -16.16 -36.12
CA THR A 450 14.37 -16.21 -34.66
C THR A 450 15.00 -17.47 -34.05
N VAL A 451 14.72 -18.65 -34.61
CA VAL A 451 15.29 -19.94 -34.15
C VAL A 451 16.82 -19.94 -34.20
N ARG A 452 17.39 -19.39 -35.27
CA ARG A 452 18.85 -19.29 -35.44
C ARG A 452 19.48 -18.36 -34.38
N ASN A 453 18.85 -17.21 -34.14
CA ASN A 453 19.32 -16.23 -33.14
C ASN A 453 19.18 -16.78 -31.70
N ALA A 454 18.12 -17.53 -31.40
CA ALA A 454 17.90 -18.14 -30.10
C ALA A 454 18.95 -19.21 -29.79
N MET A 455 19.25 -20.08 -30.77
CA MET A 455 20.26 -21.13 -30.61
C MET A 455 21.70 -20.60 -30.59
N GLU A 456 21.98 -19.49 -31.27
CA GLU A 456 23.25 -18.76 -31.10
C GLU A 456 23.50 -18.30 -29.66
N SER A 457 22.44 -17.96 -28.91
CA SER A 457 22.57 -17.57 -27.50
C SER A 457 23.01 -18.74 -26.61
N VAL A 458 22.48 -19.93 -26.85
CA VAL A 458 22.88 -21.16 -26.13
C VAL A 458 24.31 -21.54 -26.50
N ARG A 459 24.70 -21.33 -27.77
CA ARG A 459 26.07 -21.57 -28.25
C ARG A 459 27.11 -20.67 -27.58
N ALA A 460 26.75 -19.43 -27.26
CA ALA A 460 27.62 -18.52 -26.52
C ALA A 460 27.82 -18.98 -25.06
N ASP A 461 26.75 -19.46 -24.41
CA ASP A 461 26.79 -19.94 -23.03
C ASP A 461 27.71 -21.17 -22.86
N LEU A 462 27.77 -22.06 -23.87
CA LEU A 462 28.59 -23.27 -23.86
C LEU A 462 30.08 -23.05 -24.18
N GLN A 463 30.47 -21.92 -24.79
CA GLN A 463 31.88 -21.63 -25.09
C GLN A 463 32.65 -21.05 -23.89
N MET A 464 31.95 -20.65 -22.84
CA MET A 464 32.50 -19.96 -21.67
C MET A 464 32.94 -20.93 -20.55
N SER A 465 32.47 -22.19 -20.56
CA SER A 465 32.79 -23.20 -19.54
C SER A 465 34.21 -23.79 -19.65
N ASP A 466 34.93 -23.51 -20.73
CA ASP A 466 36.25 -24.09 -21.02
C ASP A 466 37.45 -23.18 -20.68
N SER A 467 37.23 -21.95 -20.18
CA SER A 467 38.34 -21.04 -19.83
C SER A 467 38.72 -21.10 -18.35
N GLU A 468 39.70 -21.92 -18.00
CA GLU A 468 40.36 -21.90 -16.68
C GLU A 468 41.21 -20.63 -16.52
N GLY A 469 40.86 -19.79 -15.54
CA GLY A 469 41.66 -18.65 -15.06
C GLY A 469 42.19 -18.88 -13.62
N PRO A 470 43.35 -18.31 -13.25
CA PRO A 470 44.05 -18.66 -12.01
C PRO A 470 43.36 -18.10 -10.76
N GLY A 471 43.12 -18.97 -9.78
CA GLY A 471 42.42 -18.67 -8.54
C GLY A 471 43.21 -17.78 -7.57
N LEU A 472 42.50 -16.81 -6.97
CA LEU A 472 42.94 -16.06 -5.79
C LEU A 472 41.98 -16.36 -4.63
N ASP A 473 42.59 -16.70 -3.50
CA ASP A 473 42.04 -17.30 -2.30
C ASP A 473 41.19 -16.31 -1.48
N PHE A 474 39.86 -16.40 -1.55
CA PHE A 474 38.92 -15.52 -0.83
C PHE A 474 38.17 -16.25 0.31
N HIS A 475 38.54 -17.50 0.62
CA HIS A 475 37.73 -18.38 1.47
C HIS A 475 38.14 -18.46 2.94
N GLN A 476 39.25 -17.82 3.35
CA GLN A 476 39.74 -17.93 4.74
C GLN A 476 39.29 -16.79 5.68
N ASP A 477 38.84 -15.64 5.16
CA ASP A 477 38.51 -14.50 6.02
C ASP A 477 37.04 -14.45 6.46
N MET A 478 36.13 -15.06 5.70
CA MET A 478 34.70 -15.05 6.02
C MET A 478 34.32 -16.04 7.14
N LYS A 479 35.13 -17.09 7.36
CA LYS A 479 34.90 -18.09 8.43
C LYS A 479 35.36 -17.62 9.81
N ARG A 480 36.18 -16.57 9.90
CA ARG A 480 36.71 -16.04 11.17
C ARG A 480 35.78 -15.02 11.85
N ALA A 481 34.80 -14.50 11.12
CA ALA A 481 33.84 -13.50 11.62
C ALA A 481 32.59 -14.11 12.26
N ALA A 482 32.27 -15.38 11.95
CA ALA A 482 31.05 -16.04 12.41
C ALA A 482 31.16 -16.72 13.80
N ASP A 483 32.37 -17.05 14.26
CA ASP A 483 32.60 -17.75 15.53
C ASP A 483 32.70 -16.83 16.76
N ARG A 484 32.39 -15.52 16.63
CA ARG A 484 32.56 -14.52 17.71
C ARG A 484 31.26 -14.03 18.36
N TRP A 485 30.09 -14.54 17.97
CA TRP A 485 28.78 -13.98 18.36
C TRP A 485 27.83 -14.99 19.03
N SER A 486 28.33 -16.00 19.73
CA SER A 486 27.48 -17.05 20.34
C SER A 486 27.61 -17.25 21.86
N ASP A 487 28.24 -16.33 22.59
CA ASP A 487 28.33 -16.42 24.06
C ASP A 487 27.99 -15.07 24.69
N GLU A 488 26.73 -14.89 25.11
CA GLU A 488 26.29 -14.06 26.25
C GLU A 488 24.78 -13.73 26.12
N ASN A 489 23.93 -14.53 26.76
CA ASN A 489 22.66 -14.06 27.36
C ASN A 489 22.03 -15.19 28.19
N GLY A 490 22.28 -15.17 29.49
CA GLY A 490 21.64 -16.02 30.48
C GLY A 490 21.23 -15.23 31.71
N GLU A 491 19.93 -15.31 32.02
CA GLU A 491 19.28 -15.16 33.35
C GLU A 491 19.27 -13.74 33.99
N ALA A 492 18.27 -13.27 34.74
CA ALA A 492 17.09 -13.88 35.36
C ALA A 492 16.01 -12.80 35.63
N ALA A 493 14.75 -13.22 35.63
CA ALA A 493 13.61 -12.47 36.16
C ALA A 493 13.50 -12.67 37.68
N ALA A 494 13.28 -11.59 38.43
CA ALA A 494 12.91 -11.62 39.84
C ALA A 494 11.70 -10.70 40.07
N GLU A 495 10.57 -11.31 40.40
CA GLU A 495 9.33 -10.66 40.83
C GLU A 495 9.49 -10.03 42.22
N SER A 496 9.02 -8.79 42.40
CA SER A 496 8.80 -8.19 43.71
C SER A 496 7.33 -7.79 43.88
N SER A 497 6.75 -8.30 44.97
CA SER A 497 5.38 -8.08 45.42
C SER A 497 5.26 -6.79 46.23
N GLU A 498 4.39 -5.88 45.81
CA GLU A 498 4.08 -4.61 46.51
C GLU A 498 2.70 -4.59 47.22
N PRO A 499 2.50 -3.71 48.23
CA PRO A 499 1.38 -3.76 49.17
C PRO A 499 0.03 -3.26 48.63
N LYS A 500 -1.04 -3.82 49.19
CA LYS A 500 -2.39 -3.99 48.61
C LYS A 500 -3.37 -2.78 48.54
N TRP A 501 -2.98 -1.53 48.76
CA TRP A 501 -3.97 -0.43 48.97
C TRP A 501 -3.68 0.92 48.31
N VAL A 502 -2.95 0.98 47.20
CA VAL A 502 -2.64 2.26 46.53
C VAL A 502 -3.85 2.85 45.74
N ASN A 503 -4.84 2.03 45.38
CA ASN A 503 -5.94 2.41 44.47
C ASN A 503 -7.38 2.18 45.03
N ALA A 504 -7.58 2.21 46.35
CA ALA A 504 -8.92 2.04 46.92
C ALA A 504 -9.84 3.26 46.63
N PRO A 505 -11.12 3.06 46.23
CA PRO A 505 -12.07 4.14 45.95
C PRO A 505 -12.30 5.06 47.15
N GLU A 506 -12.54 6.34 46.90
CA GLU A 506 -12.77 7.37 47.93
C GLU A 506 -14.25 7.75 48.05
N ILE A 507 -14.76 7.84 49.27
CA ILE A 507 -16.14 8.16 49.59
C ILE A 507 -16.17 9.43 50.44
N LEU A 508 -16.98 10.41 50.06
CA LEU A 508 -17.23 11.61 50.83
C LEU A 508 -18.52 11.45 51.65
N ILE A 509 -18.44 11.69 52.95
CA ILE A 509 -19.57 11.59 53.89
C ILE A 509 -19.93 12.98 54.40
N ALA A 510 -21.15 13.46 54.16
CA ALA A 510 -21.68 14.70 54.72
C ALA A 510 -22.71 14.38 55.81
N GLU A 511 -22.37 14.70 57.07
CA GLU A 511 -23.21 14.42 58.24
C GLU A 511 -22.91 15.43 59.36
N ASP A 512 -23.94 16.04 59.92
CA ASP A 512 -23.81 17.09 60.94
C ASP A 512 -23.53 16.53 62.33
N ASN A 513 -24.18 15.42 62.68
CA ASN A 513 -23.99 14.74 63.95
C ASN A 513 -22.57 14.12 64.05
N PRO A 514 -21.74 14.54 65.02
CA PRO A 514 -20.36 14.07 65.14
C PRO A 514 -20.22 12.57 65.43
N ASP A 515 -21.15 12.00 66.20
CA ASP A 515 -21.12 10.58 66.57
C ASP A 515 -21.52 9.71 65.37
N MET A 516 -22.57 10.12 64.63
CA MET A 516 -23.01 9.44 63.41
C MET A 516 -21.96 9.53 62.31
N ARG A 517 -21.32 10.69 62.13
CA ARG A 517 -20.24 10.89 61.16
C ARG A 517 -19.04 9.99 61.46
N SER A 518 -18.67 9.87 62.73
CA SER A 518 -17.58 8.97 63.17
C SER A 518 -17.93 7.50 62.95
N LEU A 519 -19.19 7.11 63.23
CA LEU A 519 -19.69 5.76 62.99
C LEU A 519 -19.67 5.41 61.49
N LEU A 520 -20.22 6.28 60.64
CA LEU A 520 -20.23 6.10 59.18
C LEU A 520 -18.80 6.04 58.62
N ALA A 521 -17.90 6.92 59.08
CA ALA A 521 -16.50 6.90 58.67
C ALA A 521 -15.77 5.62 59.10
N THR A 522 -16.07 5.09 60.29
CA THR A 522 -15.48 3.84 60.79
C THR A 522 -16.00 2.62 60.00
N LEU A 523 -17.30 2.59 59.69
CA LEU A 523 -17.90 1.48 58.95
C LEU A 523 -17.43 1.43 57.49
N ILE A 524 -17.40 2.58 56.81
CA ILE A 524 -17.02 2.68 55.40
C ILE A 524 -15.48 2.60 55.25
N GLY A 525 -14.74 3.12 56.22
CA GLY A 525 -13.28 3.12 56.27
C GLY A 525 -12.64 1.73 56.38
N GLN A 526 -13.43 0.66 56.57
CA GLN A 526 -12.94 -0.72 56.53
C GLN A 526 -12.56 -1.18 55.12
N GLU A 527 -13.17 -0.60 54.08
CA GLU A 527 -13.01 -1.04 52.69
C GLU A 527 -12.67 0.09 51.72
N PHE A 528 -12.99 1.34 52.08
CA PHE A 528 -12.84 2.50 51.21
C PHE A 528 -12.07 3.61 51.89
N ARG A 529 -11.49 4.52 51.10
CA ARG A 529 -10.94 5.77 51.63
C ARG A 529 -12.10 6.69 51.96
N VAL A 530 -12.06 7.36 53.11
CA VAL A 530 -13.18 8.21 53.56
C VAL A 530 -12.71 9.64 53.77
N ARG A 531 -13.45 10.58 53.21
CA ARG A 531 -13.43 12.01 53.57
C ARG A 531 -14.75 12.36 54.23
N THR A 532 -14.73 13.26 55.20
CA THR A 532 -15.93 13.66 55.94
C THR A 532 -16.14 15.17 55.88
N ALA A 533 -17.40 15.61 55.86
CA ALA A 533 -17.86 16.99 55.94
C ALA A 533 -18.96 17.11 56.99
N ARG A 534 -19.07 18.28 57.62
CA ARG A 534 -20.00 18.55 58.74
C ARG A 534 -21.33 19.14 58.29
N ASN A 535 -21.44 19.60 57.05
CA ASN A 535 -22.67 20.09 56.46
C ASN A 535 -22.58 20.03 54.92
N GLY A 536 -23.67 20.37 54.22
CA GLY A 536 -23.71 20.33 52.76
C GLY A 536 -22.75 21.32 52.09
N ARG A 537 -22.48 22.47 52.71
CA ARG A 537 -21.59 23.51 52.15
C ARG A 537 -20.12 23.09 52.17
N GLU A 538 -19.64 22.57 53.30
CA GLU A 538 -18.30 21.99 53.42
C GLU A 538 -18.12 20.79 52.49
N ALA A 539 -19.18 20.01 52.26
CA ALA A 539 -19.14 18.90 51.30
C ALA A 539 -18.95 19.41 49.87
N LEU A 540 -19.65 20.48 49.48
CA LEU A 540 -19.52 21.09 48.15
C LEU A 540 -18.12 21.66 47.92
N GLU A 541 -17.56 22.39 48.89
CA GLU A 541 -16.17 22.89 48.83
C GLU A 541 -15.17 21.74 48.62
N LYS A 542 -15.37 20.62 49.32
CA LYS A 542 -14.53 19.43 49.19
C LYS A 542 -14.69 18.71 47.84
N LEU A 543 -15.84 18.82 47.18
CA LEU A 543 -16.06 18.28 45.83
C LEU A 543 -15.32 19.09 44.77
N GLU A 544 -15.17 20.40 44.97
CA GLU A 544 -14.41 21.29 44.08
C GLU A 544 -12.90 20.99 44.12
N GLU A 545 -12.37 20.64 45.30
CA GLU A 545 -10.96 20.26 45.45
C GLU A 545 -10.61 18.94 44.76
N ARG A 546 -11.44 17.91 44.96
CA ARG A 546 -11.23 16.57 44.40
C ARG A 546 -12.50 15.75 44.43
N LEU A 547 -12.87 15.20 43.28
CA LEU A 547 -14.06 14.36 43.14
C LEU A 547 -13.87 12.99 43.80
N PRO A 548 -14.76 12.58 44.71
CA PRO A 548 -14.82 11.22 45.25
C PRO A 548 -15.49 10.27 44.25
N ASP A 549 -15.44 8.97 44.52
CA ASP A 549 -16.14 7.93 43.76
C ASP A 549 -17.60 7.76 44.21
N LEU A 550 -17.97 8.25 45.40
CA LEU A 550 -19.35 8.29 45.92
C LEU A 550 -19.54 9.38 46.97
N LEU A 551 -20.71 10.03 46.97
CA LEU A 551 -21.16 10.95 48.02
C LEU A 551 -22.26 10.29 48.87
N LEU A 552 -22.06 10.23 50.18
CA LEU A 552 -23.06 9.83 51.16
C LEU A 552 -23.46 11.06 51.98
N SER A 553 -24.71 11.51 51.88
CA SER A 553 -25.17 12.74 52.55
C SER A 553 -26.37 12.48 53.43
N ASP A 554 -26.38 13.02 54.65
CA ASP A 554 -27.61 13.16 55.42
C ASP A 554 -28.57 14.17 54.75
N VAL A 555 -29.87 13.96 54.88
CA VAL A 555 -30.89 14.84 54.28
C VAL A 555 -31.06 16.12 55.11
N MET A 556 -31.07 16.01 56.43
CA MET A 556 -31.34 17.13 57.35
C MET A 556 -30.04 17.62 57.98
N MET A 557 -29.42 18.64 57.39
CA MET A 557 -28.20 19.27 57.89
C MET A 557 -28.34 20.80 57.95
N PRO A 558 -27.66 21.50 58.87
CA PRO A 558 -27.63 22.96 58.91
C PRO A 558 -26.87 23.56 57.73
N GLU A 559 -27.12 24.84 57.43
CA GLU A 559 -26.56 25.64 56.33
C GLU A 559 -26.96 25.20 54.92
N MET A 560 -26.84 23.92 54.58
CA MET A 560 -27.26 23.33 53.31
C MET A 560 -27.73 21.89 53.55
N SER A 561 -28.95 21.60 53.14
CA SER A 561 -29.56 20.27 53.24
C SER A 561 -28.95 19.28 52.24
N GLY A 562 -29.08 17.97 52.51
CA GLY A 562 -28.61 16.94 51.57
C GLY A 562 -29.35 16.93 50.23
N LEU A 563 -30.62 17.37 50.21
CA LEU A 563 -31.39 17.51 48.97
C LEU A 563 -30.89 18.70 48.13
N GLU A 564 -30.57 19.83 48.77
CA GLU A 564 -29.95 20.97 48.10
C GLU A 564 -28.56 20.62 47.56
N LEU A 565 -27.73 19.92 48.35
CA LEU A 565 -26.43 19.43 47.90
C LEU A 565 -26.56 18.48 46.70
N CYS A 566 -27.50 17.53 46.74
CA CYS A 566 -27.74 16.61 45.62
C CYS A 566 -28.15 17.37 44.36
N ARG A 567 -29.01 18.39 44.48
CA ARG A 567 -29.44 19.22 43.35
C ARG A 567 -28.25 19.96 42.72
N GLU A 568 -27.41 20.60 43.53
CA GLU A 568 -26.20 21.30 43.06
C GLU A 568 -25.22 20.36 42.34
N VAL A 569 -24.99 19.17 42.90
CA VAL A 569 -24.12 18.15 42.29
C VAL A 569 -24.68 17.64 40.97
N LYS A 570 -25.99 17.39 40.88
CA LYS A 570 -26.60 16.81 39.66
C LYS A 570 -26.83 17.85 38.54
N GLN A 571 -26.88 19.14 38.87
CA GLN A 571 -27.00 20.22 37.89
C GLN A 571 -25.66 20.63 37.25
N ASN A 572 -24.54 20.42 37.95
CA ASN A 572 -23.22 20.77 37.44
C ASN A 572 -22.67 19.70 36.47
N PRO A 573 -22.31 20.05 35.20
CA PRO A 573 -21.76 19.10 34.22
C PRO A 573 -20.52 18.32 34.70
N ALA A 574 -19.69 18.93 35.55
CA ALA A 574 -18.47 18.32 36.04
C ALA A 574 -18.71 17.29 37.16
N THR A 575 -19.80 17.40 37.91
CA THR A 575 -20.07 16.57 39.10
C THR A 575 -21.33 15.72 38.98
N ARG A 576 -22.16 15.91 37.94
CA ARG A 576 -23.43 15.19 37.77
C ARG A 576 -23.32 13.67 37.67
N ALA A 577 -22.16 13.15 37.26
CA ALA A 577 -21.88 11.72 37.15
C ALA A 577 -21.52 11.07 38.50
N LEU A 578 -21.30 11.87 39.56
CA LEU A 578 -21.00 11.37 40.90
C LEU A 578 -22.26 10.68 41.48
N PRO A 579 -22.16 9.40 41.91
CA PRO A 579 -23.28 8.77 42.60
C PRO A 579 -23.50 9.38 43.98
N VAL A 580 -24.76 9.68 44.29
CA VAL A 580 -25.20 10.29 45.55
C VAL A 580 -26.16 9.36 46.28
N VAL A 581 -25.83 9.03 47.53
CA VAL A 581 -26.68 8.24 48.43
C VAL A 581 -27.17 9.13 49.56
N LEU A 582 -28.49 9.23 49.71
CA LEU A 582 -29.11 10.04 50.76
C LEU A 582 -29.44 9.21 52.00
N VAL A 583 -29.00 9.65 53.18
CA VAL A 583 -29.35 9.04 54.46
C VAL A 583 -30.47 9.86 55.10
N THR A 584 -31.59 9.25 55.50
CA THR A 584 -32.79 9.98 55.97
C THR A 584 -33.49 9.30 57.15
N SER A 585 -34.22 10.04 57.98
CA SER A 585 -35.02 9.47 59.08
C SER A 585 -36.36 8.88 58.60
N LYS A 586 -37.07 8.12 59.46
CA LYS A 586 -38.18 7.24 59.06
C LYS A 586 -39.53 7.94 58.77
N ALA A 587 -39.55 9.22 58.39
CA ALA A 587 -40.74 9.97 57.99
C ALA A 587 -40.33 10.88 56.81
N GLU A 588 -40.89 10.89 55.61
CA GLU A 588 -42.14 10.40 55.02
C GLU A 588 -41.81 9.76 53.64
N ARG A 589 -42.75 9.02 53.03
CA ARG A 589 -42.57 8.43 51.68
C ARG A 589 -42.20 9.49 50.63
N ASP A 590 -42.65 10.72 50.83
CA ASP A 590 -42.54 11.83 49.89
C ASP A 590 -41.11 12.36 49.76
N MET A 591 -40.35 12.43 50.87
CA MET A 591 -38.94 12.86 50.82
C MET A 591 -38.03 11.89 50.06
N LYS A 592 -38.38 10.60 50.01
CA LYS A 592 -37.65 9.58 49.24
C LYS A 592 -37.92 9.72 47.74
N ILE A 593 -39.16 10.03 47.39
CA ILE A 593 -39.57 10.28 46.00
C ILE A 593 -38.90 11.56 45.52
N GLU A 594 -38.94 12.63 46.31
CA GLU A 594 -38.29 13.90 46.01
C GLU A 594 -36.77 13.73 45.80
N GLY A 595 -36.08 12.98 46.66
CA GLY A 595 -34.65 12.73 46.51
C GLY A 595 -34.27 11.99 45.21
N LEU A 596 -35.07 11.00 44.80
CA LEU A 596 -34.85 10.27 43.54
C LEU A 596 -35.21 11.11 42.31
N GLU A 597 -36.27 11.92 42.37
CA GLU A 597 -36.66 12.86 41.31
C GLU A 597 -35.61 13.96 41.10
N LEU A 598 -34.89 14.34 42.16
CA LEU A 598 -33.75 15.27 42.12
C LEU A 598 -32.45 14.63 41.64
N GLY A 599 -32.45 13.33 41.35
CA GLY A 599 -31.34 12.62 40.72
C GLY A 599 -30.39 11.90 41.68
N ALA A 600 -30.77 11.67 42.95
CA ALA A 600 -30.03 10.77 43.83
C ALA A 600 -30.07 9.33 43.31
N ASP A 601 -28.98 8.58 43.49
CA ASP A 601 -28.82 7.24 42.94
C ASP A 601 -29.35 6.15 43.88
N ASP A 602 -29.35 6.40 45.19
CA ASP A 602 -29.99 5.53 46.19
C ASP A 602 -30.28 6.30 47.51
N TYR A 603 -30.99 5.66 48.44
CA TYR A 603 -31.21 6.18 49.78
C TYR A 603 -31.17 5.11 50.88
N VAL A 604 -30.90 5.52 52.12
CA VAL A 604 -30.82 4.67 53.31
C VAL A 604 -31.57 5.29 54.48
N THR A 605 -32.41 4.52 55.17
CA THR A 605 -33.20 5.03 56.32
C THR A 605 -32.51 4.82 57.67
N LYS A 606 -32.46 5.86 58.52
CA LYS A 606 -32.03 5.81 59.93
C LYS A 606 -33.19 5.32 60.83
N PRO A 607 -32.96 4.38 61.78
CA PRO A 607 -31.73 3.62 61.98
C PRO A 607 -31.53 2.57 60.87
N PHE A 608 -30.31 2.48 60.32
CA PHE A 608 -29.95 1.50 59.28
C PHE A 608 -29.14 0.35 59.84
N HIS A 609 -29.24 -0.81 59.21
CA HIS A 609 -28.34 -1.93 59.52
C HIS A 609 -27.00 -1.73 58.79
N PRO A 610 -25.82 -1.85 59.45
CA PRO A 610 -24.52 -1.62 58.82
C PRO A 610 -24.30 -2.43 57.53
N ARG A 611 -24.79 -3.68 57.48
CA ARG A 611 -24.72 -4.53 56.28
C ARG A 611 -25.54 -3.99 55.10
N GLU A 612 -26.68 -3.33 55.35
CA GLU A 612 -27.52 -2.77 54.29
C GLU A 612 -26.83 -1.56 53.65
N LEU A 613 -26.32 -0.64 54.46
CA LEU A 613 -25.55 0.53 53.99
C LEU A 613 -24.34 0.08 53.16
N MET A 614 -23.53 -0.85 53.68
CA MET A 614 -22.34 -1.33 52.97
C MET A 614 -22.69 -2.07 51.67
N ALA A 615 -23.81 -2.79 51.60
CA ALA A 615 -24.24 -3.44 50.37
C ALA A 615 -24.56 -2.43 49.26
N ARG A 616 -25.24 -1.32 49.59
CA ARG A 616 -25.58 -0.25 48.64
C ARG A 616 -24.34 0.51 48.17
N VAL A 617 -23.48 0.90 49.11
CA VAL A 617 -22.21 1.56 48.82
C VAL A 617 -21.33 0.69 47.91
N ARG A 618 -21.16 -0.60 48.22
CA ARG A 618 -20.39 -1.53 47.36
C ARG A 618 -20.98 -1.65 45.96
N SER A 619 -22.30 -1.71 45.83
CA SER A 619 -22.96 -1.84 44.53
C SER A 619 -22.68 -0.63 43.64
N LEU A 620 -22.84 0.59 44.16
CA LEU A 620 -22.63 1.82 43.40
C LEU A 620 -21.15 2.04 43.07
N VAL A 621 -20.25 1.82 44.03
CA VAL A 621 -18.80 1.91 43.77
C VAL A 621 -18.36 0.90 42.72
N ARG A 622 -18.93 -0.32 42.71
CA ARG A 622 -18.65 -1.33 41.68
C ARG A 622 -19.08 -0.86 40.28
N VAL A 623 -20.25 -0.23 40.15
CA VAL A 623 -20.73 0.28 38.85
C VAL A 623 -19.80 1.38 38.32
N VAL A 624 -19.42 2.35 39.16
CA VAL A 624 -18.48 3.42 38.78
C VAL A 624 -17.12 2.85 38.40
N SER A 625 -16.62 1.89 39.18
CA SER A 625 -15.34 1.23 38.90
C SER A 625 -15.34 0.49 37.55
N LEU A 626 -16.43 -0.22 37.23
CA LEU A 626 -16.58 -0.91 35.95
C LEU A 626 -16.66 0.07 34.77
N GLN A 627 -17.37 1.19 34.91
CA GLN A 627 -17.43 2.23 33.88
C GLN A 627 -16.05 2.85 33.61
N LYS A 628 -15.27 3.13 34.67
CA LYS A 628 -13.90 3.63 34.56
C LYS A 628 -12.95 2.60 33.92
N GLN A 629 -13.12 1.31 34.23
CA GLN A 629 -12.35 0.24 33.59
C GLN A 629 -12.70 0.10 32.10
N LEU A 630 -13.98 0.20 31.75
CA LEU A 630 -14.43 0.15 30.36
C LEU A 630 -13.89 1.33 29.53
N SER A 631 -13.92 2.55 30.06
CA SER A 631 -13.38 3.71 29.34
C SER A 631 -11.86 3.61 29.14
N LEU A 632 -11.12 3.17 30.15
CA LEU A 632 -9.68 2.93 30.03
C LEU A 632 -9.37 1.80 29.03
N ARG A 633 -10.13 0.71 29.05
CA ARG A 633 -10.01 -0.38 28.07
C ARG A 633 -10.32 0.09 26.66
N ASN A 634 -11.36 0.89 26.45
CA ASN A 634 -11.69 1.43 25.14
C ASN A 634 -10.58 2.35 24.61
N ALA A 635 -10.06 3.26 25.43
CA ALA A 635 -8.93 4.11 25.03
C ALA A 635 -7.67 3.29 24.70
N SER A 636 -7.39 2.24 25.48
CA SER A 636 -6.27 1.33 25.21
C SER A 636 -6.48 0.53 23.93
N LEU A 637 -7.70 0.09 23.65
CA LEU A 637 -8.04 -0.63 22.42
C LEU A 637 -7.95 0.28 21.19
N GLU A 638 -8.40 1.54 21.30
CA GLU A 638 -8.23 2.55 20.23
C GLU A 638 -6.75 2.80 19.93
N SER A 639 -5.92 3.00 20.97
CA SER A 639 -4.47 3.14 20.79
C SER A 639 -3.85 1.90 20.16
N ALA A 640 -4.21 0.70 20.63
CA ALA A 640 -3.70 -0.55 20.07
C ALA A 640 -4.15 -0.79 18.63
N LEU A 641 -5.36 -0.36 18.25
CA LEU A 641 -5.86 -0.41 16.88
C LEU A 641 -5.11 0.55 15.96
N ASP A 642 -4.80 1.77 16.42
CA ASP A 642 -4.01 2.73 15.66
C ASP A 642 -2.56 2.25 15.50
N GLU A 643 -1.97 1.67 16.54
CA GLU A 643 -0.65 1.01 16.47
C GLU A 643 -0.67 -0.16 15.49
N LEU A 644 -1.69 -1.02 15.54
CA LEU A 644 -1.86 -2.14 14.60
C LEU A 644 -2.01 -1.67 13.16
N LYS A 645 -2.81 -0.63 12.91
CA LYS A 645 -2.98 -0.05 11.57
C LYS A 645 -1.66 0.54 11.04
N GLN A 646 -0.92 1.24 11.88
CA GLN A 646 0.39 1.78 11.49
C GLN A 646 1.39 0.65 11.22
N ALA A 647 1.42 -0.38 12.06
CA ALA A 647 2.25 -1.56 11.87
C ALA A 647 1.87 -2.34 10.60
N GLU A 648 0.57 -2.46 10.28
CA GLU A 648 0.08 -3.12 9.06
C GLU A 648 0.51 -2.35 7.81
N VAL A 649 0.35 -1.02 7.78
CA VAL A 649 0.81 -0.18 6.66
C VAL A 649 2.33 -0.30 6.49
N GLN A 650 3.09 -0.30 7.59
CA GLN A 650 4.54 -0.48 7.55
C GLN A 650 4.93 -1.90 7.10
N LEU A 651 4.23 -2.94 7.54
CA LEU A 651 4.49 -4.32 7.15
C LEU A 651 4.18 -4.53 5.67
N VAL A 652 3.05 -4.04 5.17
CA VAL A 652 2.68 -4.15 3.75
C VAL A 652 3.70 -3.41 2.88
N GLN A 653 4.18 -2.24 3.30
CA GLN A 653 5.26 -1.53 2.59
C GLN A 653 6.59 -2.28 2.69
N SER A 654 6.92 -2.83 3.86
CA SER A 654 8.17 -3.54 4.10
C SER A 654 8.22 -4.88 3.37
N GLU A 655 7.13 -5.64 3.30
CA GLU A 655 7.04 -6.94 2.63
C GLU A 655 7.10 -6.75 1.11
N ARG A 656 6.42 -5.73 0.58
CA ARG A 656 6.49 -5.37 -0.86
C ARG A 656 7.88 -4.90 -1.27
N LEU A 657 8.53 -4.08 -0.44
CA LEU A 657 9.90 -3.62 -0.68
C LEU A 657 10.94 -4.72 -0.40
N ALA A 658 10.66 -5.68 0.47
CA ALA A 658 11.51 -6.84 0.68
C ALA A 658 11.48 -7.78 -0.53
N ALA A 659 10.30 -8.02 -1.13
CA ALA A 659 10.19 -8.82 -2.35
C ALA A 659 10.87 -8.15 -3.55
N VAL A 660 10.62 -6.86 -3.79
CA VAL A 660 11.37 -6.08 -4.81
C VAL A 660 12.85 -6.00 -4.44
N GLY A 661 13.14 -6.00 -3.14
CA GLY A 661 14.46 -5.91 -2.54
C GLY A 661 15.35 -7.11 -2.84
N GLU A 662 14.79 -8.29 -2.63
CA GLU A 662 15.43 -9.59 -2.89
C GLU A 662 15.67 -9.80 -4.38
N LEU A 663 14.67 -9.45 -5.22
CA LEU A 663 14.81 -9.45 -6.68
C LEU A 663 15.94 -8.53 -7.14
N ALA A 664 15.92 -7.26 -6.71
CA ALA A 664 16.92 -6.28 -7.11
C ALA A 664 18.32 -6.57 -6.56
N ALA A 665 18.45 -7.17 -5.38
CA ALA A 665 19.75 -7.62 -4.85
C ALA A 665 20.33 -8.80 -5.66
N GLY A 666 19.50 -9.78 -6.03
CA GLY A 666 19.89 -10.89 -6.91
C GLY A 666 20.31 -10.40 -8.29
N ILE A 667 19.49 -9.55 -8.92
CA ILE A 667 19.78 -8.91 -10.20
C ILE A 667 21.07 -8.11 -10.12
N ALA A 668 21.25 -7.32 -9.06
CA ALA A 668 22.41 -6.47 -8.94
C ALA A 668 23.71 -7.25 -8.76
N HIS A 669 23.66 -8.39 -8.07
CA HIS A 669 24.83 -9.25 -7.97
C HIS A 669 25.18 -9.87 -9.31
N GLU A 670 24.19 -10.40 -10.02
CA GLU A 670 24.38 -11.08 -11.30
C GLU A 670 24.76 -10.13 -12.45
N VAL A 671 24.30 -8.88 -12.43
CA VAL A 671 24.66 -7.85 -13.41
C VAL A 671 26.04 -7.23 -13.09
N ASN A 672 26.38 -7.00 -11.82
CA ASN A 672 27.69 -6.43 -11.46
C ASN A 672 28.86 -7.33 -11.86
N ASN A 673 28.69 -8.65 -11.81
CA ASN A 673 29.75 -9.59 -12.16
C ASN A 673 30.26 -9.38 -13.60
N PRO A 674 29.44 -9.55 -14.67
CA PRO A 674 29.88 -9.34 -16.05
C PRO A 674 30.26 -7.89 -16.35
N VAL A 675 29.63 -6.89 -15.71
CA VAL A 675 30.00 -5.48 -15.88
C VAL A 675 31.42 -5.21 -15.37
N ASN A 676 31.79 -5.72 -14.20
CA ASN A 676 33.14 -5.58 -13.66
C ASN A 676 34.19 -6.31 -14.51
N PHE A 677 33.86 -7.50 -15.03
CA PHE A 677 34.74 -8.23 -15.96
C PHE A 677 34.96 -7.45 -17.26
N ALA A 678 33.90 -6.85 -17.80
CA ALA A 678 33.99 -6.04 -19.00
C ALA A 678 34.75 -4.73 -18.74
N LEU A 679 34.57 -4.05 -17.60
CA LEU A 679 35.33 -2.85 -17.23
C LEU A 679 36.84 -3.13 -17.14
N ASN A 680 37.20 -4.24 -16.52
CA ASN A 680 38.60 -4.66 -16.43
C ASN A 680 39.18 -4.97 -17.81
N SER A 681 38.42 -5.64 -18.67
CA SER A 681 38.83 -5.95 -20.05
C SER A 681 39.00 -4.70 -20.91
N ALA A 682 38.11 -3.70 -20.76
CA ALA A 682 38.20 -2.41 -21.44
C ALA A 682 39.48 -1.67 -21.04
N ARG A 683 39.78 -1.65 -19.74
CA ARG A 683 41.01 -1.04 -19.21
C ARG A 683 42.27 -1.74 -19.71
N THR A 684 42.26 -3.07 -19.80
CA THR A 684 43.38 -3.83 -20.40
C THR A 684 43.55 -3.52 -21.88
N LEU A 685 42.46 -3.31 -22.62
CA LEU A 685 42.50 -2.92 -24.02
C LEU A 685 43.09 -1.51 -24.20
N GLU A 686 42.66 -0.53 -23.40
CA GLU A 686 43.23 0.84 -23.41
C GLU A 686 44.75 0.82 -23.18
N VAL A 687 45.21 0.06 -22.17
CA VAL A 687 46.66 -0.05 -21.86
C VAL A 687 47.42 -0.70 -23.01
N ALA A 688 46.90 -1.79 -23.58
CA ALA A 688 47.55 -2.48 -24.71
C ALA A 688 47.66 -1.58 -25.95
N VAL A 689 46.66 -0.73 -26.21
CA VAL A 689 46.68 0.20 -27.34
C VAL A 689 47.62 1.39 -27.09
N GLN A 690 47.71 1.88 -25.85
CA GLN A 690 48.69 2.88 -25.45
C GLN A 690 50.13 2.36 -25.60
N ASP A 691 50.38 1.11 -25.21
CA ASP A 691 51.69 0.46 -25.39
C ASP A 691 52.06 0.32 -26.87
N ILE A 692 51.09 0.02 -27.75
CA ILE A 692 51.29 -0.01 -29.20
C ILE A 692 51.61 1.38 -29.75
N ARG A 693 50.90 2.44 -29.33
CA ARG A 693 51.20 3.83 -29.71
C ARG A 693 52.62 4.23 -29.28
N ALA A 694 53.00 3.94 -28.04
CA ALA A 694 54.33 4.24 -27.52
C ALA A 694 55.43 3.51 -28.32
N ALA A 695 55.21 2.25 -28.68
CA ALA A 695 56.16 1.47 -29.49
C ALA A 695 56.27 1.99 -30.95
N VAL A 696 55.19 2.51 -31.52
CA VAL A 696 55.18 3.15 -32.85
C VAL A 696 55.90 4.50 -32.82
N GLU A 697 55.67 5.31 -31.78
CA GLU A 697 56.35 6.59 -31.56
C GLU A 697 57.87 6.40 -31.33
N GLU A 698 58.30 5.39 -30.55
CA GLU A 698 59.72 5.06 -30.39
C GLU A 698 60.37 4.60 -31.70
N SER A 699 59.67 3.80 -32.50
CA SER A 699 60.15 3.29 -33.80
C SER A 699 60.24 4.38 -34.88
N GLY A 700 59.47 5.47 -34.76
CA GLY A 700 59.49 6.62 -35.68
C GLY A 700 60.68 7.57 -35.49
N SER A 701 61.44 7.43 -34.40
CA SER A 701 62.57 8.32 -34.08
C SER A 701 63.91 7.91 -34.72
N GLY A 702 63.98 6.73 -35.36
CA GLY A 702 65.17 6.22 -36.05
C GLY A 702 65.06 6.33 -37.57
N ALA A 703 65.91 7.15 -38.18
CA ALA A 703 65.93 7.44 -39.62
C ALA A 703 65.88 6.19 -40.53
N CYS A 704 64.83 6.05 -41.35
CA CYS A 704 64.93 5.62 -42.76
C CYS A 704 63.62 5.90 -43.52
N SER A 705 63.75 6.67 -44.59
CA SER A 705 62.74 6.90 -45.62
C SER A 705 62.42 5.62 -46.41
N SER A 706 61.14 5.47 -46.78
CA SER A 706 60.57 4.58 -47.82
C SER A 706 59.72 3.37 -47.39
N SER A 707 58.62 3.61 -46.68
CA SER A 707 57.32 2.92 -46.84
C SER A 707 56.28 3.49 -45.85
N GLN A 708 55.74 4.67 -46.15
CA GLN A 708 54.86 5.45 -45.25
C GLN A 708 53.34 5.17 -45.24
N PRO A 709 52.72 4.26 -46.03
CA PRO A 709 51.27 4.07 -45.92
C PRO A 709 50.86 3.19 -44.72
N ALA A 710 51.75 2.35 -44.17
CA ALA A 710 51.37 1.41 -43.11
C ALA A 710 51.37 2.03 -41.69
N ALA A 711 52.26 2.98 -41.40
CA ALA A 711 52.35 3.59 -40.06
C ALA A 711 51.17 4.53 -39.77
N ALA A 712 50.76 5.33 -40.75
CA ALA A 712 49.60 6.22 -40.62
C ALA A 712 48.28 5.44 -40.44
N SER A 713 48.12 4.30 -41.14
CA SER A 713 46.94 3.43 -40.97
C SER A 713 46.90 2.74 -39.61
N VAL A 714 48.05 2.35 -39.05
CA VAL A 714 48.12 1.74 -37.71
C VAL A 714 47.82 2.76 -36.62
N GLU A 715 48.22 4.01 -36.81
CA GLU A 715 47.94 5.11 -35.88
C GLU A 715 46.47 5.56 -35.91
N GLU A 716 45.84 5.53 -37.09
CA GLU A 716 44.40 5.75 -37.28
C GLU A 716 43.56 4.63 -36.65
N ILE A 717 43.89 3.35 -36.92
CA ILE A 717 43.23 2.19 -36.29
C ILE A 717 43.43 2.20 -34.76
N ALA A 718 44.61 2.58 -34.27
CA ALA A 718 44.85 2.70 -32.83
C ALA A 718 43.98 3.82 -32.20
N SER A 719 43.82 4.95 -32.88
CA SER A 719 42.92 6.03 -32.44
C SER A 719 41.46 5.58 -32.38
N ASP A 720 40.99 4.91 -33.42
CA ASP A 720 39.61 4.40 -33.50
C ASP A 720 39.33 3.35 -32.41
N VAL A 721 40.30 2.47 -32.11
CA VAL A 721 40.15 1.48 -31.03
C VAL A 721 40.15 2.14 -29.65
N VAL A 722 40.93 3.22 -29.43
CA VAL A 722 40.86 4.00 -28.16
C VAL A 722 39.50 4.65 -28.01
N GLU A 723 38.99 5.29 -29.05
CA GLU A 723 37.67 5.95 -29.01
C GLU A 723 36.54 4.95 -28.72
N LEU A 724 36.56 3.79 -29.39
CA LEU A 724 35.58 2.72 -29.13
C LEU A 724 35.74 2.11 -27.74
N ALA A 725 36.96 1.98 -27.23
CA ALA A 725 37.21 1.49 -25.86
C ALA A 725 36.71 2.47 -24.79
N GLU A 726 36.86 3.78 -25.00
CA GLU A 726 36.31 4.81 -24.11
C GLU A 726 34.78 4.77 -24.08
N ILE A 727 34.13 4.64 -25.24
CA ILE A 727 32.66 4.51 -25.35
C ILE A 727 32.17 3.27 -24.59
N ILE A 728 32.85 2.13 -24.75
CA ILE A 728 32.52 0.87 -24.04
C ILE A 728 32.70 1.05 -22.53
N ARG A 729 33.81 1.66 -22.09
CA ARG A 729 34.10 1.90 -20.67
C ARG A 729 33.05 2.83 -20.04
N GLU A 730 32.63 3.87 -20.75
CA GLU A 730 31.61 4.79 -20.28
C GLU A 730 30.25 4.10 -20.15
N GLY A 731 29.82 3.34 -21.17
CA GLY A 731 28.58 2.56 -21.12
C GLY A 731 28.56 1.54 -19.97
N LEU A 732 29.69 0.87 -19.72
CA LEU A 732 29.81 -0.11 -18.64
C LEU A 732 29.80 0.57 -17.25
N SER A 733 30.47 1.71 -17.12
CA SER A 733 30.45 2.50 -15.88
C SER A 733 29.04 2.99 -15.54
N ARG A 734 28.28 3.46 -16.54
CA ARG A 734 26.86 3.82 -16.36
C ARG A 734 26.02 2.63 -15.91
N THR A 735 26.21 1.48 -16.54
CA THR A 735 25.49 0.24 -16.18
C THR A 735 25.80 -0.19 -14.74
N ALA A 736 27.07 -0.13 -14.32
CA ALA A 736 27.49 -0.40 -12.94
C ALA A 736 26.84 0.55 -11.93
N SER A 737 26.78 1.84 -12.26
CA SER A 737 26.15 2.85 -11.40
C SER A 737 24.65 2.61 -11.25
N LEU A 738 23.93 2.36 -12.34
CA LEU A 738 22.49 2.05 -12.35
C LEU A 738 22.16 0.85 -11.46
N VAL A 739 22.99 -0.18 -11.55
CA VAL A 739 22.83 -1.43 -10.80
C VAL A 739 23.20 -1.23 -9.33
N GLY A 740 24.18 -0.39 -9.04
CA GLY A 740 24.51 0.06 -7.68
C GLY A 740 23.34 0.80 -7.02
N ASP A 741 22.76 1.79 -7.72
CA ASP A 741 21.60 2.55 -7.24
C ASP A 741 20.40 1.63 -6.95
N LEU A 742 20.15 0.66 -7.84
CA LEU A 742 19.08 -0.32 -7.68
C LEU A 742 19.31 -1.23 -6.47
N ARG A 743 20.55 -1.69 -6.24
CA ARG A 743 20.94 -2.50 -5.07
C ARG A 743 20.76 -1.73 -3.75
N ASP A 744 21.16 -0.48 -3.76
CA ASP A 744 21.07 0.38 -2.59
C ASP A 744 19.61 0.68 -2.26
N PHE A 745 18.76 0.94 -3.26
CA PHE A 745 17.32 1.05 -3.08
C PHE A 745 16.68 -0.23 -2.49
N SER A 746 17.20 -1.40 -2.84
CA SER A 746 16.58 -2.71 -2.56
C SER A 746 17.01 -3.38 -1.26
N SER A 747 18.03 -2.86 -0.57
CA SER A 747 18.51 -3.45 0.69
C SER A 747 17.99 -2.67 1.92
N PRO A 748 16.79 -2.97 2.46
CA PRO A 748 16.34 -2.40 3.72
C PRO A 748 17.24 -2.92 4.86
N GLY A 749 18.02 -2.02 5.48
CA GLY A 749 18.81 -2.33 6.68
C GLY A 749 20.30 -2.02 6.62
N ARG A 750 20.85 -1.59 5.47
CA ARG A 750 22.27 -1.18 5.40
C ARG A 750 22.51 0.21 6.01
N TRP A 751 21.56 1.12 5.83
CA TRP A 751 21.57 2.46 6.43
C TRP A 751 20.85 2.41 7.77
N GLY A 752 21.60 2.19 8.85
CA GLY A 752 20.99 1.96 10.17
C GLY A 752 21.92 1.53 11.28
N ALA A 753 23.23 1.39 11.04
CA ALA A 753 24.19 1.35 12.14
C ALA A 753 24.12 2.72 12.83
N GLN A 754 23.35 2.82 13.91
CA GLN A 754 23.26 4.02 14.74
C GLN A 754 24.57 4.16 15.50
N VAL A 755 25.57 4.73 14.82
CA VAL A 755 26.85 5.04 15.42
C VAL A 755 26.70 6.39 16.11
N PRO A 756 26.86 6.48 17.44
CA PRO A 756 26.91 7.76 18.11
C PRO A 756 28.20 8.51 17.76
N GLY A 757 28.12 9.85 17.66
CA GLY A 757 29.31 10.69 17.43
C GLY A 757 29.67 10.94 15.97
N VAL A 758 28.70 10.83 15.04
CA VAL A 758 28.93 11.13 13.62
C VAL A 758 29.08 12.65 13.42
N GLN A 759 30.22 13.05 12.87
CA GLN A 759 30.52 14.43 12.49
C GLN A 759 30.10 14.70 11.03
N VAL A 760 28.95 15.33 10.85
CA VAL A 760 28.38 15.66 9.52
C VAL A 760 29.32 16.55 8.71
N GLU A 761 29.97 17.53 9.35
CA GLU A 761 30.94 18.41 8.69
C GLU A 761 32.05 17.62 7.99
N LYS A 762 32.61 16.61 8.66
CA LYS A 762 33.72 15.82 8.13
C LYS A 762 33.28 15.04 6.88
N GLY A 763 32.10 14.42 6.93
CA GLY A 763 31.52 13.71 5.77
C GLY A 763 31.24 14.64 4.58
N LEU A 764 30.65 15.80 4.85
CA LEU A 764 30.34 16.80 3.83
C LEU A 764 31.61 17.30 3.13
N ARG A 765 32.66 17.63 3.90
CA ARG A 765 33.96 18.04 3.33
C ARG A 765 34.63 16.95 2.50
N SER A 766 34.59 15.70 2.95
CA SER A 766 35.12 14.56 2.18
C SER A 766 34.36 14.34 0.88
N THR A 767 33.03 14.47 0.92
CA THR A 767 32.20 14.33 -0.28
C THR A 767 32.48 15.44 -1.27
N LEU A 768 32.62 16.68 -0.80
CA LEU A 768 32.96 17.81 -1.67
C LEU A 768 34.32 17.63 -2.36
N GLN A 769 35.33 17.11 -1.64
CA GLN A 769 36.63 16.81 -2.23
C GLN A 769 36.56 15.80 -3.38
N LEU A 770 35.63 14.83 -3.32
CA LEU A 770 35.43 13.83 -4.37
C LEU A 770 34.81 14.43 -5.64
N VAL A 771 33.85 15.35 -5.51
CA VAL A 771 33.10 15.90 -6.65
C VAL A 771 33.73 17.19 -7.20
N ARG A 772 34.67 17.81 -6.47
CA ARG A 772 35.29 19.08 -6.83
C ARG A 772 35.81 19.15 -8.26
N HIS A 773 36.54 18.13 -8.71
CA HIS A 773 37.11 18.11 -10.06
C HIS A 773 36.03 18.09 -11.16
N ASP A 774 34.94 17.37 -10.92
CA ASP A 774 33.82 17.27 -11.88
C ASP A 774 33.00 18.57 -11.92
N LEU A 775 32.84 19.25 -10.78
CA LEU A 775 32.22 20.57 -10.68
C LEU A 775 33.07 21.66 -11.35
N GLU A 776 34.39 21.66 -11.14
CA GLU A 776 35.32 22.60 -11.78
C GLU A 776 35.32 22.44 -13.31
N LYS A 777 35.26 21.20 -13.81
CA LYS A 777 35.18 20.91 -15.26
C LYS A 777 33.90 21.47 -15.89
N ARG A 778 32.82 21.59 -15.13
CA ARG A 778 31.52 22.14 -15.55
C ARG A 778 31.41 23.66 -15.34
N GLY A 779 32.46 24.31 -14.84
CA GLY A 779 32.47 25.76 -14.59
C GLY A 779 31.67 26.19 -13.36
N ALA A 780 31.50 25.30 -12.37
CA ALA A 780 30.80 25.63 -11.13
C ALA A 780 31.72 26.38 -10.14
N ASP A 781 31.27 27.54 -9.62
CA ASP A 781 31.91 28.22 -8.49
C ASP A 781 31.22 27.79 -7.19
N VAL A 782 31.94 27.07 -6.31
CA VAL A 782 31.35 26.48 -5.10
C VAL A 782 31.68 27.33 -3.88
N HIS A 783 30.66 27.92 -3.26
CA HIS A 783 30.78 28.67 -2.02
C HIS A 783 30.36 27.80 -0.83
N ILE A 784 31.14 27.82 0.25
CA ILE A 784 30.92 26.96 1.42
C ILE A 784 30.80 27.83 2.66
N SER A 785 29.70 27.67 3.40
CA SER A 785 29.49 28.31 4.71
C SER A 785 29.16 27.26 5.76
N ILE A 786 30.07 27.02 6.70
CA ILE A 786 29.90 26.02 7.76
C ILE A 786 30.04 26.73 9.11
N GLU A 787 29.04 26.61 9.96
CA GLU A 787 29.05 27.15 11.33
C GLU A 787 30.08 26.40 12.20
N GLU A 788 30.82 27.13 13.05
CA GLU A 788 31.80 26.52 13.96
C GLU A 788 31.14 25.89 15.19
N GLY A 789 31.64 24.72 15.63
CA GLY A 789 31.20 24.09 16.90
C GLY A 789 29.92 23.24 16.80
N LEU A 790 29.65 22.67 15.63
CA LEU A 790 28.45 21.86 15.39
C LEU A 790 28.46 20.53 16.19
N PRO A 791 27.31 20.13 16.78
CA PRO A 791 27.20 18.88 17.52
C PRO A 791 27.25 17.65 16.62
N SER A 792 27.67 16.51 17.18
CA SER A 792 27.62 15.22 16.49
C SER A 792 26.21 14.63 16.54
N ILE A 793 25.84 13.87 15.51
CA ILE A 793 24.56 13.14 15.45
C ILE A 793 24.77 11.65 15.63
N VAL A 794 23.68 10.93 15.86
CA VAL A 794 23.65 9.47 15.80
C VAL A 794 23.22 9.07 14.40
N GLY A 795 24.00 8.25 13.70
CA GLY A 795 23.66 7.89 12.32
C GLY A 795 24.72 7.10 11.57
N ASP A 796 24.47 6.94 10.28
CA ASP A 796 25.36 6.35 9.29
C ASP A 796 25.97 7.43 8.39
N LEU A 797 27.26 7.69 8.58
CA LEU A 797 28.03 8.65 7.78
C LEU A 797 28.11 8.23 6.30
N SER A 798 28.11 6.93 6.00
CA SER A 798 28.18 6.44 4.61
C SER A 798 26.91 6.78 3.84
N GLY A 799 25.74 6.55 4.45
CA GLY A 799 24.46 6.97 3.90
C GLY A 799 24.39 8.49 3.69
N LEU A 800 24.77 9.28 4.70
CA LEU A 800 24.74 10.74 4.58
C LEU A 800 25.67 11.27 3.47
N ASN A 801 26.86 10.68 3.31
CA ASN A 801 27.75 11.03 2.19
C ASN A 801 27.10 10.74 0.84
N GLN A 802 26.31 9.67 0.71
CA GLN A 802 25.54 9.39 -0.52
C GLN A 802 24.50 10.49 -0.79
N VAL A 803 23.82 10.97 0.25
CA VAL A 803 22.86 12.10 0.13
C VAL A 803 23.60 13.33 -0.41
N PHE A 804 24.72 13.70 0.20
CA PHE A 804 25.50 14.87 -0.21
C PHE A 804 26.04 14.73 -1.63
N LEU A 805 26.52 13.55 -2.01
CA LEU A 805 27.02 13.27 -3.35
C LEU A 805 25.92 13.42 -4.40
N ASN A 806 24.73 12.89 -4.13
CA ASN A 806 23.57 13.02 -5.01
C ASN A 806 23.15 14.49 -5.19
N LEU A 807 23.07 15.26 -4.10
CA LEU A 807 22.66 16.67 -4.16
C LEU A 807 23.69 17.54 -4.88
N LEU A 808 24.98 17.37 -4.60
CA LEU A 808 26.06 18.13 -5.25
C LEU A 808 26.18 17.80 -6.74
N LYS A 809 26.00 16.52 -7.12
CA LYS A 809 26.00 16.11 -8.53
C LYS A 809 24.81 16.70 -9.29
N ASN A 810 23.60 16.64 -8.70
CA ASN A 810 22.41 17.24 -9.29
C ASN A 810 22.55 18.75 -9.46
N ALA A 811 23.11 19.45 -8.47
CA ALA A 811 23.39 20.89 -8.53
C ALA A 811 24.35 21.22 -9.68
N GLY A 812 25.45 20.46 -9.83
CA GLY A 812 26.40 20.65 -10.93
C GLY A 812 25.85 20.31 -12.31
N GLU A 813 24.92 19.36 -12.42
CA GLU A 813 24.25 19.00 -13.67
C GLU A 813 23.17 19.99 -14.09
N ALA A 814 22.58 20.72 -13.13
CA ALA A 814 21.59 21.75 -13.41
C ALA A 814 22.19 23.04 -14.01
N LEU A 815 23.51 23.21 -13.92
CA LEU A 815 24.23 24.36 -14.48
C LEU A 815 24.31 24.26 -16.01
N GLY A 816 24.08 25.39 -16.68
CA GLY A 816 24.22 25.49 -18.13
C GLY A 816 25.69 25.54 -18.60
N PRO A 817 25.93 25.58 -19.93
CA PRO A 817 27.29 25.58 -20.51
C PRO A 817 28.14 26.82 -20.16
N ALA A 818 27.53 27.86 -19.57
CA ALA A 818 28.24 29.05 -19.08
C ALA A 818 28.80 28.88 -17.65
N GLY A 819 28.55 27.75 -17.00
CA GLY A 819 28.81 27.55 -15.58
C GLY A 819 27.80 28.28 -14.69
N GLY A 820 28.07 28.32 -13.40
CA GLY A 820 27.22 29.02 -12.42
C GLY A 820 27.67 28.78 -10.98
N ARG A 821 26.93 29.33 -10.02
CA ARG A 821 27.28 29.22 -8.59
C ARG A 821 26.54 28.07 -7.91
N ILE A 822 27.23 27.38 -7.00
CA ILE A 822 26.66 26.41 -6.06
C ILE A 822 26.99 26.87 -4.64
N ASP A 823 25.97 27.13 -3.83
CA ASP A 823 26.10 27.49 -2.42
C ASP A 823 25.82 26.27 -1.53
N LEU A 824 26.79 25.90 -0.69
CA LEU A 824 26.68 24.82 0.29
C LEU A 824 26.74 25.41 1.70
N SER A 825 25.68 25.22 2.49
CA SER A 825 25.64 25.65 3.89
C SER A 825 25.42 24.48 4.86
N LEU A 826 26.03 24.57 6.05
CA LEU A 826 25.76 23.68 7.16
C LEU A 826 25.68 24.51 8.45
N GLU A 827 24.52 24.51 9.09
CA GLU A 827 24.27 25.28 10.31
C GLU A 827 23.30 24.58 11.26
N ARG A 828 23.28 25.02 12.51
CA ARG A 828 22.35 24.53 13.52
C ARG A 828 21.14 25.47 13.63
N ARG A 829 19.95 25.00 13.26
CA ARG A 829 18.69 25.70 13.54
C ARG A 829 17.90 24.95 14.61
N GLY A 830 17.98 25.45 15.85
CA GLY A 830 17.24 24.89 16.98
C GLY A 830 17.73 23.49 17.41
N GLY A 831 16.86 22.50 17.25
CA GLY A 831 17.12 21.09 17.60
C GLY A 831 17.79 20.27 16.50
N ASP A 832 17.94 20.85 15.30
CA ASP A 832 18.35 20.12 14.09
C ASP A 832 19.59 20.75 13.44
N LEU A 833 20.38 19.92 12.76
CA LEU A 833 21.40 20.33 11.79
C LEU A 833 20.74 20.47 10.42
N ILE A 834 20.99 21.58 9.74
CA ILE A 834 20.48 21.84 8.40
C ILE A 834 21.64 21.91 7.43
N VAL A 835 21.61 21.07 6.39
CA VAL A 835 22.50 21.13 5.24
C VAL A 835 21.71 21.68 4.05
N GLU A 836 22.08 22.83 3.51
CA GLU A 836 21.46 23.37 2.29
C GLU A 836 22.44 23.31 1.11
N VAL A 837 21.95 22.81 -0.03
CA VAL A 837 22.66 22.80 -1.32
C VAL A 837 21.82 23.60 -2.29
N SER A 838 22.32 24.75 -2.73
CA SER A 838 21.64 25.64 -3.67
C SER A 838 22.45 25.79 -4.96
N ASP A 839 21.79 25.73 -6.10
CA ASP A 839 22.37 26.02 -7.42
C ASP A 839 21.65 27.19 -8.11
N GLU A 840 22.36 27.87 -9.01
CA GLU A 840 21.81 28.89 -9.94
C GLU A 840 21.41 28.29 -11.31
N GLY A 841 21.05 27.01 -11.33
CA GLY A 841 20.75 26.27 -12.55
C GLY A 841 19.38 26.59 -13.16
N VAL A 842 18.95 25.74 -14.09
CA VAL A 842 17.68 25.90 -14.83
C VAL A 842 16.41 25.81 -13.96
N GLY A 843 16.53 25.35 -12.71
CA GLY A 843 15.41 25.14 -11.80
C GLY A 843 14.43 24.05 -12.24
N ILE A 844 13.47 23.73 -11.37
CA ILE A 844 12.50 22.65 -11.53
C ILE A 844 11.12 23.24 -11.79
N GLN A 845 10.40 22.72 -12.80
CA GLN A 845 9.03 23.14 -13.07
C GLN A 845 8.07 22.74 -11.94
N SER A 846 7.04 23.57 -11.70
CA SER A 846 6.06 23.39 -10.62
C SER A 846 5.36 22.03 -10.64
N ASP A 847 5.14 21.49 -11.85
CA ASP A 847 4.42 20.23 -12.05
C ASP A 847 5.28 19.02 -11.66
N HIS A 848 6.61 19.18 -11.68
CA HIS A 848 7.57 18.13 -11.34
C HIS A 848 7.94 18.09 -9.85
N LEU A 849 7.77 19.21 -9.13
CA LEU A 849 8.10 19.30 -7.69
C LEU A 849 7.35 18.27 -6.84
N LYS A 850 6.10 17.95 -7.18
CA LYS A 850 5.29 16.96 -6.45
C LYS A 850 5.81 15.53 -6.61
N ARG A 851 6.50 15.26 -7.72
CA ARG A 851 6.94 13.94 -8.15
C ARG A 851 8.45 13.71 -7.96
N LEU A 852 9.17 14.73 -7.50
CA LEU A 852 10.63 14.75 -7.43
C LEU A 852 11.25 13.59 -6.62
N PHE A 853 10.55 13.16 -5.57
CA PHE A 853 10.98 12.07 -4.70
C PHE A 853 10.31 10.73 -5.04
N GLU A 854 9.49 10.67 -6.09
CA GLU A 854 8.99 9.41 -6.63
C GLU A 854 10.18 8.62 -7.19
N PRO A 855 10.30 7.31 -6.87
CA PRO A 855 11.32 6.47 -7.49
C PRO A 855 11.20 6.51 -9.02
N PHE A 856 12.34 6.57 -9.72
CA PHE A 856 12.46 6.56 -11.20
C PHE A 856 11.89 7.81 -11.91
N PHE A 857 11.54 8.85 -11.17
CA PHE A 857 11.20 10.13 -11.76
C PHE A 857 12.47 10.88 -12.15
N THR A 858 12.60 11.25 -13.43
CA THR A 858 13.70 12.06 -13.96
C THR A 858 13.16 13.02 -14.99
N THR A 859 13.74 14.22 -15.04
CA THR A 859 13.43 15.26 -16.04
C THR A 859 14.46 15.33 -17.16
N LYS A 860 15.46 14.44 -17.13
CA LYS A 860 16.55 14.38 -18.10
C LYS A 860 16.14 13.58 -19.34
N GLU A 861 16.87 13.74 -20.43
CA GLU A 861 16.66 12.91 -21.63
C GLU A 861 16.90 11.42 -21.30
N THR A 862 16.22 10.54 -22.03
CA THR A 862 16.29 9.08 -21.86
C THR A 862 17.73 8.59 -21.84
N GLY A 863 18.19 8.02 -20.71
CA GLY A 863 19.56 7.53 -20.51
C GLY A 863 20.53 8.43 -19.74
N GLU A 864 20.10 9.62 -19.27
CA GLU A 864 20.96 10.55 -18.50
C GLU A 864 20.68 10.57 -16.98
N GLY A 865 19.69 9.81 -16.49
CA GLY A 865 19.38 9.78 -15.06
C GLY A 865 18.48 8.64 -14.62
N THR A 866 18.89 7.96 -13.55
CA THR A 866 18.22 6.77 -12.98
C THR A 866 16.89 7.10 -12.29
N GLY A 867 16.68 8.37 -11.92
CA GLY A 867 15.53 8.83 -11.13
C GLY A 867 15.46 8.26 -9.71
N LEU A 868 16.49 7.51 -9.27
CA LEU A 868 16.53 6.88 -7.95
C LEU A 868 17.20 7.76 -6.89
N GLY A 869 18.16 8.60 -7.28
CA GLY A 869 19.03 9.33 -6.35
C GLY A 869 18.28 10.14 -5.28
N LEU A 870 17.28 10.93 -5.66
CA LEU A 870 16.50 11.74 -4.70
C LEU A 870 15.57 10.89 -3.81
N SER A 871 15.02 9.80 -4.34
CA SER A 871 14.21 8.86 -3.56
C SER A 871 15.04 8.11 -2.50
N ILE A 872 16.27 7.71 -2.86
CA ILE A 872 17.26 7.13 -1.94
C ILE A 872 17.67 8.17 -0.89
N SER A 873 17.96 9.40 -1.31
CA SER A 873 18.30 10.49 -0.39
C SER A 873 17.22 10.71 0.67
N ARG A 874 15.94 10.73 0.26
CA ARG A 874 14.82 10.87 1.19
C ARG A 874 14.73 9.73 2.20
N ARG A 875 14.99 8.48 1.78
CA ARG A 875 15.01 7.31 2.68
C ARG A 875 16.14 7.35 3.67
N ILE A 876 17.36 7.70 3.22
CA ILE A 876 18.52 7.82 4.11
C ILE A 876 18.23 8.89 5.16
N VAL A 877 17.76 10.07 4.75
CA VAL A 877 17.43 11.16 5.68
C VAL A 877 16.31 10.75 6.66
N ALA A 878 15.27 10.06 6.18
CA ALA A 878 14.20 9.55 7.03
C ALA A 878 14.68 8.49 8.04
N ALA A 879 15.61 7.61 7.66
CA ALA A 879 16.23 6.64 8.56
C ALA A 879 17.03 7.30 9.70
N HIS A 880 17.45 8.55 9.51
CA HIS A 880 18.09 9.39 10.53
C HIS A 880 17.09 10.25 11.32
N GLY A 881 15.78 10.05 11.14
CA GLY A 881 14.73 10.87 11.76
C GLY A 881 14.63 12.29 11.18
N GLY A 882 15.29 12.55 10.05
CA GLY A 882 15.36 13.85 9.39
C GLY A 882 14.31 14.06 8.29
N ARG A 883 14.36 15.24 7.66
CA ARG A 883 13.51 15.60 6.51
C ARG A 883 14.33 16.26 5.40
N ILE A 884 13.93 16.06 4.15
CA ILE A 884 14.49 16.75 2.98
C ILE A 884 13.39 17.57 2.32
N GLU A 885 13.68 18.84 2.06
CA GLU A 885 12.79 19.81 1.43
C GLU A 885 13.47 20.41 0.20
N VAL A 886 12.65 20.88 -0.74
CA VAL A 886 13.13 21.48 -1.99
C VAL A 886 12.37 22.78 -2.25
N ALA A 887 13.10 23.84 -2.58
CA ALA A 887 12.58 25.10 -3.07
C ALA A 887 13.21 25.37 -4.43
N SER A 888 12.39 25.51 -5.48
CA SER A 888 12.88 25.78 -6.82
C SER A 888 11.85 26.52 -7.64
N ALA A 889 12.32 27.37 -8.53
CA ALA A 889 11.52 28.02 -9.56
C ALA A 889 12.24 27.92 -10.91
N SER A 890 11.47 27.69 -11.97
CA SER A 890 12.01 27.54 -13.33
C SER A 890 12.80 28.80 -13.73
N GLY A 891 14.09 28.63 -14.01
CA GLY A 891 15.03 29.69 -14.39
C GLY A 891 15.70 30.43 -13.22
N GLU A 892 15.39 30.08 -11.97
CA GLU A 892 15.95 30.73 -10.76
C GLU A 892 16.76 29.77 -9.88
N GLY A 893 17.05 28.54 -10.35
CA GLY A 893 17.82 27.55 -9.61
C GLY A 893 17.02 26.66 -8.65
N THR A 894 17.73 25.81 -7.91
CA THR A 894 17.15 24.83 -6.97
C THR A 894 17.89 24.87 -5.65
N CYS A 895 17.16 24.85 -4.53
CA CYS A 895 17.71 24.70 -3.20
C CYS A 895 17.12 23.46 -2.51
N PHE A 896 17.99 22.54 -2.12
CA PHE A 896 17.65 21.38 -1.30
C PHE A 896 18.08 21.62 0.16
N SER A 897 17.17 21.43 1.10
CA SER A 897 17.42 21.56 2.54
C SER A 897 17.25 20.21 3.22
N VAL A 898 18.31 19.70 3.86
CA VAL A 898 18.32 18.44 4.61
C VAL A 898 18.40 18.75 6.10
N GLN A 899 17.35 18.42 6.84
CA GLN A 899 17.22 18.58 8.29
C GLN A 899 17.52 17.26 8.99
N LEU A 900 18.46 17.25 9.93
CA LEU A 900 18.88 16.07 10.71
C LEU A 900 18.78 16.36 12.21
N PRO A 901 18.08 15.55 13.00
CA PRO A 901 17.89 15.81 14.43
C PRO A 901 19.18 15.62 15.23
N ILE A 902 19.46 16.57 16.12
CA ILE A 902 20.56 16.45 17.09
C ILE A 902 20.03 15.66 18.28
N SER A 903 20.56 14.45 18.49
CA SER A 903 20.13 13.60 19.61
C SER A 903 20.31 14.36 20.92
N ARG A 904 19.22 14.54 21.69
CA ARG A 904 19.32 15.01 23.08
C ARG A 904 19.98 13.91 23.88
N GLU A 905 21.08 14.22 24.57
CA GLU A 905 21.48 13.44 25.73
C GLU A 905 20.30 13.46 26.71
N GLU A 906 19.51 12.38 26.77
CA GLU A 906 18.62 12.16 27.90
C GLU A 906 19.48 12.07 29.15
N GLY A 907 19.35 13.05 30.04
CA GLY A 907 20.12 13.10 31.28
C GLY A 907 19.88 11.84 32.13
N GLY A 908 20.94 11.11 32.45
CA GLY A 908 20.83 9.98 33.37
C GLY A 908 22.04 9.05 33.50
N LYS A 909 22.99 9.47 34.35
CA LYS A 909 24.07 8.70 35.02
C LYS A 909 25.37 8.38 34.23
N PRO A 910 26.54 8.55 34.88
CA PRO A 910 27.82 8.11 34.34
C PRO A 910 27.88 6.58 34.37
N ILE A 911 28.24 5.99 33.23
CA ILE A 911 28.56 4.57 33.11
C ILE A 911 29.94 4.38 33.74
N GLU A 912 29.99 3.91 34.98
CA GLU A 912 31.18 3.24 35.51
C GLU A 912 31.40 1.95 34.73
N GLY A 913 32.63 1.75 34.28
CA GLY A 913 32.97 0.76 33.28
C GLY A 913 32.74 -0.69 33.69
N ARG A 914 32.50 -1.50 32.66
CA ARG A 914 33.01 -2.87 32.52
C ARG A 914 33.19 -3.18 31.05
#